data_AF-A0A1H6R0M1-F1
#
_entry.id   AF-A0A1H6R0M1-F1
#
_cell.length_a   1.000
_cell.length_b   1.000
_cell.length_c   1.000
_cell.angle_alpha   90.00
_cell.angle_beta   90.00
_cell.angle_gamma   90.00
#
_symmetry.space_group_name_H-M   'P 1'
#
loop_
_entity.id
_entity.type
_entity.pdbx_description
1 polymer ?
#
loop_
_entity_poly.entity_id
_entity_poly.type
_entity_poly.pdbx_seq_one_letter_code
_entity_poly.pdbx_strand_id
1 'polypeptide(L)'
;MSSLRRRFLISITLVYCITGLLAVLLFNLLMVEIVDNLGLKFSERQARFEQERLHAYLHQEILLARQMASSPILLAWSQDEDNPELKSLALADLASRRPFFRDQSYFFTPVASHHFYYQDHSSQFIPGVPLKVLNPKRPQDIWYWDLLKKDEYTYTLNIDPDLEVKKTKVWINVKAYANEQVVAICGTGIPLDDFLTEFSRSQETDTVNIITNQQGAIQAHPDTRLIDYNSLHKQSQQQSHIFQLIQDPQDQAQLKAAMQTLTANPHRVLALPLNLGDQDTLLAVAYTPELGWFNFTLVQKSQLLTQWPFMPLLALLAISLLILSAWFLALLSRLVLKPLNILVESSRKIAQGDYNIYLHPKDHASDEIDLLMHSFNDMSAQVRDYMSNLEIKVTERTSALQASNRELARTHKKLTDSLDYARLIQDALLPTPSHWQPYFAQVSLLWLPKESVGGDFYFCYPCQQGVYFGLADCTGHGVPGAMMTMLASATLEALIYQHPQAKAGELLHKLHTSLQRQLQNPQDVLAGFDNGLDIALAYRTYTGDYLSFAGAGLDLFYLDKNTQVHTIKGSRKGIGYARTPKDYHPQTHILSLQKMTHLAFCSDGILDQAGGEKGFGLGRKGWQALLARLLKENPQAPEQAIQDALLQWRCSSLTKIPYPQRDDISCVYLKLH
;
A
#
# COMPACT_ATOMS: atom_id res chain seq x y z
N MET A 1 0.71 2.99 9.78
CA MET A 1 -0.56 2.64 10.48
C MET A 1 -1.83 3.03 9.71
N SER A 2 -1.76 3.78 8.59
CA SER A 2 -2.95 4.11 7.76
C SER A 2 -3.51 2.91 6.97
N SER A 3 -2.70 1.92 6.62
CA SER A 3 -3.14 0.80 5.77
C SER A 3 -4.09 -0.16 6.48
N LEU A 4 -3.82 -0.54 7.74
CA LEU A 4 -4.63 -1.53 8.46
C LEU A 4 -6.02 -0.97 8.80
N ARG A 5 -6.06 0.24 9.39
CA ARG A 5 -7.33 0.94 9.69
C ARG A 5 -8.19 1.12 8.44
N ARG A 6 -7.57 1.51 7.31
CA ARG A 6 -8.25 1.66 6.02
C ARG A 6 -8.78 0.33 5.47
N ARG A 7 -7.99 -0.75 5.55
CA ARG A 7 -8.41 -2.10 5.12
C ARG A 7 -9.59 -2.62 5.94
N PHE A 8 -9.57 -2.42 7.26
CA PHE A 8 -10.70 -2.79 8.13
C PHE A 8 -11.95 -1.98 7.82
N LEU A 9 -11.83 -0.65 7.66
CA LEU A 9 -12.95 0.20 7.26
C LEU A 9 -13.59 -0.27 5.95
N ILE A 10 -12.76 -0.52 4.91
CA ILE A 10 -13.25 -1.01 3.62
C ILE A 10 -13.96 -2.36 3.77
N SER A 11 -13.40 -3.28 4.55
CA SER A 11 -13.97 -4.62 4.73
C SER A 11 -15.32 -4.55 5.47
N ILE A 12 -15.41 -3.74 6.51
CA ILE A 12 -16.65 -3.52 7.28
C ILE A 12 -17.71 -2.85 6.39
N THR A 13 -17.35 -1.80 5.66
CA THR A 13 -18.27 -1.13 4.73
C THR A 13 -18.77 -2.11 3.67
N LEU A 14 -17.89 -2.95 3.11
CA LEU A 14 -18.28 -3.96 2.12
C LEU A 14 -19.31 -4.95 2.70
N VAL A 15 -19.05 -5.50 3.89
CA VAL A 15 -19.98 -6.43 4.55
C VAL A 15 -21.34 -5.78 4.79
N TYR A 16 -21.36 -4.54 5.27
CA TYR A 16 -22.60 -3.81 5.50
C TYR A 16 -23.34 -3.44 4.21
N CYS A 17 -22.62 -3.12 3.12
CA CYS A 17 -23.24 -2.91 1.82
C CYS A 17 -23.87 -4.20 1.28
N ILE A 18 -23.19 -5.35 1.44
CA ILE A 18 -23.72 -6.66 1.01
C ILE A 18 -24.96 -7.03 1.83
N THR A 19 -24.90 -6.90 3.16
CA THR A 19 -26.05 -7.23 4.02
C THR A 19 -27.23 -6.29 3.79
N GLY A 20 -26.97 -4.99 3.59
CA GLY A 20 -27.99 -4.00 3.23
C GLY A 20 -28.64 -4.30 1.89
N LEU A 21 -27.86 -4.64 0.86
CA LEU A 21 -28.38 -5.02 -0.46
C LEU A 21 -29.26 -6.28 -0.36
N LEU A 22 -28.82 -7.28 0.40
CA LEU A 22 -29.54 -8.53 0.58
C LEU A 22 -30.86 -8.31 1.36
N ALA A 23 -30.85 -7.42 2.36
CA ALA A 23 -32.05 -7.02 3.10
C ALA A 23 -33.06 -6.28 2.21
N VAL A 24 -32.61 -5.36 1.36
CA VAL A 24 -33.49 -4.64 0.41
C VAL A 24 -34.07 -5.61 -0.63
N LEU A 25 -33.27 -6.55 -1.13
CA LEU A 25 -33.73 -7.57 -2.07
C LEU A 25 -34.79 -8.48 -1.42
N LEU A 26 -34.53 -8.95 -0.20
CA LEU A 26 -35.50 -9.77 0.56
C LEU A 26 -36.79 -8.99 0.84
N PHE A 27 -36.68 -7.70 1.22
CA PHE A 27 -37.82 -6.83 1.44
C PHE A 27 -38.68 -6.71 0.17
N ASN A 28 -38.07 -6.46 -0.98
CA ASN A 28 -38.80 -6.37 -2.26
C ASN A 28 -39.52 -7.67 -2.61
N LEU A 29 -38.89 -8.83 -2.38
CA LEU A 29 -39.53 -10.14 -2.61
C LEU A 29 -40.76 -10.35 -1.73
N LEU A 30 -40.63 -10.10 -0.42
CA LEU A 30 -41.74 -10.24 0.53
C LEU A 30 -42.87 -9.22 0.26
N MET A 31 -42.51 -8.01 -0.16
CA MET A 31 -43.49 -6.96 -0.44
C MET A 31 -44.43 -7.33 -1.58
N VAL A 32 -43.92 -7.90 -2.67
CA VAL A 32 -44.77 -8.32 -3.81
C VAL A 32 -45.82 -9.33 -3.35
N GLU A 33 -45.41 -10.35 -2.60
CA GLU A 33 -46.30 -11.40 -2.11
C GLU A 33 -47.35 -10.88 -1.10
N ILE A 34 -46.95 -9.96 -0.21
CA ILE A 34 -47.86 -9.32 0.75
C ILE A 34 -48.88 -8.44 0.01
N VAL A 35 -48.43 -7.68 -0.98
CA VAL A 35 -49.27 -6.77 -1.77
C VAL A 35 -50.33 -7.53 -2.56
N ASP A 36 -49.96 -8.60 -3.25
CA ASP A 36 -50.91 -9.41 -4.02
C ASP A 36 -51.95 -10.09 -3.11
N ASN A 37 -51.51 -10.69 -2.00
CA ASN A 37 -52.41 -11.38 -1.07
C ASN A 37 -53.38 -10.42 -0.34
N LEU A 38 -52.89 -9.26 0.11
CA LEU A 38 -53.73 -8.25 0.74
C LEU A 38 -54.66 -7.59 -0.27
N GLY A 39 -54.16 -7.31 -1.48
CA GLY A 39 -54.95 -6.74 -2.57
C GLY A 39 -56.14 -7.64 -2.94
N LEU A 40 -55.92 -8.96 -3.06
CA LEU A 40 -56.99 -9.92 -3.35
C LEU A 40 -58.05 -9.95 -2.24
N LYS A 41 -57.63 -10.04 -0.97
CA LYS A 41 -58.55 -10.05 0.18
C LYS A 41 -59.32 -8.74 0.31
N PHE A 42 -58.66 -7.61 0.05
CA PHE A 42 -59.30 -6.30 0.02
C PHE A 42 -60.36 -6.23 -1.08
N SER A 43 -60.02 -6.67 -2.30
CA SER A 43 -60.92 -6.66 -3.45
C SER A 43 -62.15 -7.54 -3.20
N GLU A 44 -61.99 -8.73 -2.59
CA GLU A 44 -63.11 -9.60 -2.21
C GLU A 44 -64.04 -8.90 -1.19
N ARG A 45 -63.48 -8.28 -0.15
CA ARG A 45 -64.27 -7.55 0.86
C ARG A 45 -65.00 -6.36 0.23
N GLN A 46 -64.34 -5.62 -0.65
CA GLN A 46 -64.94 -4.47 -1.32
C GLN A 46 -66.09 -4.90 -2.23
N ALA A 47 -65.90 -5.91 -3.08
CA ALA A 47 -66.97 -6.40 -3.96
C ALA A 47 -68.16 -6.95 -3.16
N ARG A 48 -67.92 -7.58 -2.00
CA ARG A 48 -69.01 -8.01 -1.10
C ARG A 48 -69.79 -6.82 -0.53
N PHE A 49 -69.08 -5.79 -0.06
CA PHE A 49 -69.71 -4.57 0.42
C PHE A 49 -70.56 -3.89 -0.68
N GLU A 50 -70.02 -3.80 -1.90
CA GLU A 50 -70.73 -3.24 -3.05
C GLU A 50 -71.96 -4.07 -3.46
N GLN A 51 -71.86 -5.41 -3.41
CA GLN A 51 -72.98 -6.31 -3.64
C GLN A 51 -74.12 -6.08 -2.64
N GLU A 52 -73.80 -6.00 -1.34
CA GLU A 52 -74.78 -5.75 -0.28
C GLU A 52 -75.42 -4.35 -0.43
N ARG A 53 -74.62 -3.33 -0.79
CA ARG A 53 -75.11 -1.97 -1.04
C ARG A 53 -76.05 -1.91 -2.24
N LEU A 54 -75.69 -2.57 -3.35
CA LEU A 54 -76.53 -2.63 -4.57
C LEU A 54 -77.84 -3.36 -4.29
N HIS A 55 -77.77 -4.49 -3.59
CA HIS A 55 -78.96 -5.22 -3.18
C HIS A 55 -79.87 -4.32 -2.31
N ALA A 56 -79.34 -3.71 -1.25
CA ALA A 56 -80.14 -2.84 -0.37
C ALA A 56 -80.79 -1.66 -1.11
N TYR A 57 -80.08 -1.05 -2.06
CA TYR A 57 -80.57 0.11 -2.79
C TYR A 57 -81.75 -0.20 -3.72
N LEU A 58 -81.69 -1.33 -4.44
CA LEU A 58 -82.74 -1.75 -5.37
C LEU A 58 -83.88 -2.51 -4.67
N HIS A 59 -83.58 -3.23 -3.59
CA HIS A 59 -84.55 -4.06 -2.88
C HIS A 59 -85.76 -3.25 -2.39
N GLN A 60 -85.54 -2.05 -1.84
CA GLN A 60 -86.63 -1.17 -1.39
C GLN A 60 -87.58 -0.79 -2.53
N GLU A 61 -87.04 -0.35 -3.67
CA GLU A 61 -87.82 0.07 -4.83
C GLU A 61 -88.61 -1.10 -5.43
N ILE A 62 -87.98 -2.28 -5.53
CA ILE A 62 -88.61 -3.51 -6.01
C ILE A 62 -89.76 -3.93 -5.08
N LEU A 63 -89.56 -3.91 -3.76
CA LEU A 63 -90.60 -4.24 -2.79
C LEU A 63 -91.81 -3.30 -2.90
N LEU A 64 -91.57 -1.99 -2.98
CA LEU A 64 -92.64 -0.99 -3.15
C LEU A 64 -93.39 -1.18 -4.47
N ALA A 65 -92.68 -1.45 -5.57
CA ALA A 65 -93.28 -1.72 -6.86
C ALA A 65 -94.11 -3.02 -6.85
N ARG A 66 -93.65 -4.07 -6.18
CA ARG A 66 -94.42 -5.32 -5.98
C ARG A 66 -95.65 -5.10 -5.12
N GLN A 67 -95.56 -4.29 -4.07
CA GLN A 67 -96.71 -3.94 -3.24
C GLN A 67 -97.74 -3.10 -4.00
N MET A 68 -97.27 -2.25 -4.93
CA MET A 68 -98.14 -1.53 -5.86
C MET A 68 -98.81 -2.49 -6.84
N ALA A 69 -98.07 -3.46 -7.41
CA ALA A 69 -98.60 -4.46 -8.34
C ALA A 69 -99.68 -5.36 -7.72
N SER A 70 -99.70 -5.53 -6.40
CA SER A 70 -100.70 -6.30 -5.67
C SER A 70 -101.86 -5.47 -5.11
N SER A 71 -101.92 -4.16 -5.42
CA SER A 71 -102.99 -3.28 -4.93
C SER A 71 -104.36 -3.70 -5.50
N PRO A 72 -105.35 -4.07 -4.66
CA PRO A 72 -106.67 -4.49 -5.14
C PRO A 72 -107.39 -3.40 -5.95
N ILE A 73 -107.14 -2.13 -5.61
CA ILE A 73 -107.75 -0.97 -6.28
C ILE A 73 -107.18 -0.83 -7.70
N LEU A 74 -105.86 -0.99 -7.86
CA LEU A 74 -105.22 -0.93 -9.18
C LEU A 74 -105.60 -2.12 -10.06
N LEU A 75 -105.71 -3.32 -9.46
CA LEU A 75 -106.19 -4.50 -10.17
C LEU A 75 -107.64 -4.30 -10.64
N ALA A 76 -108.53 -3.78 -9.80
CA ALA A 76 -109.91 -3.47 -10.18
C ALA A 76 -109.97 -2.42 -11.31
N TRP A 77 -109.20 -1.33 -11.19
CA TRP A 77 -109.15 -0.30 -12.23
C TRP A 77 -108.58 -0.81 -13.55
N SER A 78 -107.64 -1.76 -13.55
CA SER A 78 -107.11 -2.36 -14.77
C SER A 78 -108.12 -3.18 -15.56
N GLN A 79 -109.18 -3.67 -14.91
CA GLN A 79 -110.25 -4.45 -15.53
C GLN A 79 -111.36 -3.57 -16.11
N ASP A 80 -111.58 -2.39 -15.53
CA ASP A 80 -112.60 -1.41 -15.95
C ASP A 80 -112.02 0.01 -15.86
N GLU A 81 -111.23 0.38 -16.86
CA GLU A 81 -110.43 1.61 -16.85
C GLU A 81 -111.26 2.89 -17.02
N ASP A 82 -112.41 2.77 -17.69
CA ASP A 82 -113.33 3.89 -17.97
C ASP A 82 -114.21 4.25 -16.77
N ASN A 83 -114.19 3.43 -15.71
CA ASN A 83 -114.95 3.69 -14.49
C ASN A 83 -114.37 4.88 -13.69
N PRO A 84 -115.12 5.99 -13.55
CA PRO A 84 -114.59 7.20 -12.93
C PRO A 84 -114.32 7.05 -11.41
N GLU A 85 -115.05 6.17 -10.71
CA GLU A 85 -114.86 5.92 -9.29
C GLU A 85 -113.59 5.10 -9.03
N LEU A 86 -113.42 4.00 -9.77
CA LEU A 86 -112.21 3.17 -9.69
C LEU A 86 -110.97 3.95 -10.09
N LYS A 87 -111.07 4.78 -11.15
CA LYS A 87 -109.98 5.66 -11.59
C LYS A 87 -109.58 6.64 -10.49
N SER A 88 -110.53 7.29 -9.82
CA SER A 88 -110.25 8.22 -8.72
C SER A 88 -109.55 7.53 -7.54
N LEU A 89 -110.06 6.37 -7.11
CA LEU A 89 -109.47 5.58 -6.03
C LEU A 89 -108.06 5.07 -6.39
N ALA A 90 -107.86 4.61 -7.61
CA ALA A 90 -106.57 4.14 -8.11
C ALA A 90 -105.53 5.25 -8.16
N LEU A 91 -105.90 6.44 -8.64
CA LEU A 91 -105.01 7.60 -8.66
C LEU A 91 -104.65 8.06 -7.24
N ALA A 92 -105.59 7.99 -6.29
CA ALA A 92 -105.31 8.26 -4.88
C ALA A 92 -104.34 7.23 -4.27
N ASP A 93 -104.52 5.93 -4.56
CA ASP A 93 -103.60 4.88 -4.11
C ASP A 93 -102.19 5.11 -4.68
N LEU A 94 -102.06 5.37 -5.98
CA LEU A 94 -100.78 5.68 -6.63
C LEU A 94 -100.12 6.94 -6.05
N ALA A 95 -100.91 8.00 -5.84
CA ALA A 95 -100.42 9.25 -5.25
C ALA A 95 -99.96 9.06 -3.80
N SER A 96 -100.61 8.19 -3.01
CA SER A 96 -100.23 7.90 -1.62
C SER A 96 -98.91 7.14 -1.52
N ARG A 97 -98.58 6.32 -2.53
CA ARG A 97 -97.35 5.51 -2.59
C ARG A 97 -96.16 6.27 -3.17
N ARG A 98 -96.42 7.24 -4.06
CA ARG A 98 -95.40 8.01 -4.77
C ARG A 98 -94.26 8.55 -3.87
N PRO A 99 -94.52 9.14 -2.69
CA PRO A 99 -93.44 9.71 -1.86
C PRO A 99 -92.44 8.68 -1.30
N PHE A 100 -92.78 7.38 -1.32
CA PHE A 100 -91.91 6.33 -0.79
C PHE A 100 -90.89 5.80 -1.82
N PHE A 101 -91.14 6.02 -3.12
CA PHE A 101 -90.15 5.76 -4.17
C PHE A 101 -89.08 6.86 -4.17
N ARG A 102 -87.82 6.51 -4.39
CA ARG A 102 -86.67 7.44 -4.36
C ARG A 102 -86.84 8.64 -5.29
N ASP A 103 -87.20 8.40 -6.55
CA ASP A 103 -87.43 9.45 -7.55
C ASP A 103 -88.83 10.09 -7.43
N GLN A 104 -89.62 9.60 -6.47
CA GLN A 104 -91.03 9.92 -6.29
C GLN A 104 -91.81 9.80 -7.60
N SER A 105 -91.52 8.75 -8.36
CA SER A 105 -92.17 8.45 -9.63
C SER A 105 -92.80 7.07 -9.66
N TYR A 106 -93.83 6.92 -10.48
CA TYR A 106 -94.44 5.63 -10.77
C TYR A 106 -94.89 5.59 -12.24
N PHE A 107 -95.07 4.38 -12.74
CA PHE A 107 -95.86 4.14 -13.93
C PHE A 107 -96.86 3.01 -13.71
N PHE A 108 -97.96 3.05 -14.46
CA PHE A 108 -98.99 2.02 -14.47
C PHE A 108 -99.54 1.85 -15.88
N THR A 109 -99.67 0.60 -16.34
CA THR A 109 -100.06 0.28 -17.71
C THR A 109 -100.97 -0.94 -17.77
N PRO A 110 -102.29 -0.75 -17.85
CA PRO A 110 -103.25 -1.84 -18.06
C PRO A 110 -102.96 -2.59 -19.37
N VAL A 111 -103.13 -3.91 -19.35
CA VAL A 111 -102.94 -4.77 -20.53
C VAL A 111 -104.04 -4.55 -21.58
N ALA A 112 -105.26 -4.22 -21.16
CA ALA A 112 -106.38 -4.06 -22.09
C ALA A 112 -106.23 -2.83 -23.01
N SER A 113 -105.75 -1.70 -22.49
CA SER A 113 -105.66 -0.42 -23.22
C SER A 113 -104.26 -0.06 -23.69
N HIS A 114 -103.23 -0.61 -23.04
CA HIS A 114 -101.83 -0.19 -23.21
C HIS A 114 -101.58 1.30 -22.89
N HIS A 115 -102.47 1.93 -22.12
CA HIS A 115 -102.28 3.30 -21.65
C HIS A 115 -101.15 3.39 -20.63
N PHE A 116 -100.13 4.20 -20.93
CA PHE A 116 -98.99 4.43 -20.06
C PHE A 116 -99.25 5.63 -19.15
N TYR A 117 -99.72 5.37 -17.93
CA TYR A 117 -99.85 6.40 -16.89
C TYR A 117 -98.52 6.60 -16.19
N TYR A 118 -98.07 7.85 -16.09
CA TYR A 118 -96.80 8.19 -15.44
C TYR A 118 -96.93 9.48 -14.63
N GLN A 119 -96.27 9.51 -13.48
CA GLN A 119 -96.12 10.69 -12.63
C GLN A 119 -94.73 10.68 -12.01
N ASP A 120 -94.15 11.86 -11.80
CA ASP A 120 -92.95 12.05 -11.00
C ASP A 120 -93.10 13.26 -10.06
N HIS A 121 -92.01 13.66 -9.41
CA HIS A 121 -91.99 14.86 -8.57
C HIS A 121 -92.12 16.16 -9.36
N SER A 122 -91.92 16.14 -10.68
CA SER A 122 -92.11 17.32 -11.52
C SER A 122 -93.61 17.49 -11.75
N SER A 123 -94.16 18.67 -11.44
CA SER A 123 -95.57 18.99 -11.70
C SER A 123 -95.90 19.11 -13.21
N GLN A 124 -95.10 18.47 -14.07
CA GLN A 124 -95.19 18.51 -15.53
C GLN A 124 -96.27 17.57 -16.07
N PHE A 125 -96.55 16.48 -15.38
CA PHE A 125 -97.47 15.43 -15.84
C PHE A 125 -98.84 15.57 -15.17
N ILE A 126 -99.93 15.36 -15.91
CA ILE A 126 -101.30 15.48 -15.38
C ILE A 126 -101.75 14.12 -14.82
N PRO A 127 -102.10 14.00 -13.52
CA PRO A 127 -102.56 12.74 -12.95
C PRO A 127 -103.83 12.23 -13.65
N GLY A 128 -103.87 10.94 -13.98
CA GLY A 128 -105.04 10.31 -14.60
C GLY A 128 -105.19 10.52 -16.11
N VAL A 129 -104.26 11.22 -16.76
CA VAL A 129 -104.17 11.29 -18.23
C VAL A 129 -103.02 10.38 -18.68
N PRO A 130 -103.24 9.45 -19.61
CA PRO A 130 -102.16 8.61 -20.12
C PRO A 130 -101.14 9.49 -20.87
N LEU A 131 -99.86 9.29 -20.57
CA LEU A 131 -98.76 9.99 -21.23
C LEU A 131 -98.67 9.56 -22.71
N LYS A 132 -98.77 8.25 -22.95
CA LYS A 132 -98.83 7.62 -24.27
C LYS A 132 -99.66 6.34 -24.26
N VAL A 133 -99.92 5.81 -25.45
CA VAL A 133 -100.37 4.43 -25.66
C VAL A 133 -99.19 3.65 -26.22
N LEU A 134 -98.79 2.57 -25.55
CA LEU A 134 -97.64 1.76 -25.97
C LEU A 134 -97.91 1.12 -27.34
N ASN A 135 -96.88 1.05 -28.19
CA ASN A 135 -96.98 0.43 -29.51
C ASN A 135 -95.91 -0.63 -29.78
N PRO A 136 -96.26 -1.88 -30.16
CA PRO A 136 -95.28 -2.96 -30.35
C PRO A 136 -94.32 -2.73 -31.52
N LYS A 137 -94.61 -1.78 -32.41
CA LYS A 137 -93.74 -1.39 -33.52
C LYS A 137 -92.71 -0.32 -33.14
N ARG A 138 -92.83 0.32 -31.97
CA ARG A 138 -91.88 1.33 -31.49
C ARG A 138 -90.78 0.62 -30.68
N PRO A 139 -89.49 0.73 -31.07
CA PRO A 139 -88.39 0.07 -30.37
C PRO A 139 -88.34 0.31 -28.85
N GLN A 140 -88.79 1.48 -28.39
CA GLN A 140 -88.79 1.90 -26.97
C GLN A 140 -89.93 1.34 -26.14
N ASP A 141 -90.96 0.78 -26.77
CA ASP A 141 -92.08 0.19 -26.03
C ASP A 141 -91.98 -1.35 -25.99
N ILE A 142 -91.00 -1.95 -26.69
CA ILE A 142 -90.85 -3.42 -26.82
C ILE A 142 -90.70 -4.11 -25.45
N TRP A 143 -90.07 -3.44 -24.49
CA TRP A 143 -89.90 -3.94 -23.12
C TRP A 143 -91.20 -4.45 -22.48
N TYR A 144 -92.33 -3.83 -22.84
CA TYR A 144 -93.64 -4.17 -22.30
C TYR A 144 -94.08 -5.56 -22.76
N TRP A 145 -94.02 -5.84 -24.06
CA TRP A 145 -94.36 -7.16 -24.62
C TRP A 145 -93.34 -8.23 -24.26
N ASP A 146 -92.07 -7.86 -24.15
CA ASP A 146 -91.02 -8.79 -23.76
C ASP A 146 -91.18 -9.25 -22.31
N LEU A 147 -91.59 -8.34 -21.42
CA LEU A 147 -91.97 -8.73 -20.07
C LEU A 147 -93.19 -9.64 -20.09
N LEU A 148 -94.26 -9.30 -20.83
CA LEU A 148 -95.47 -10.13 -20.91
C LEU A 148 -95.19 -11.57 -21.39
N LYS A 149 -94.28 -11.76 -22.34
CA LYS A 149 -93.94 -13.10 -22.90
C LYS A 149 -93.09 -13.98 -21.97
N LYS A 150 -92.36 -13.39 -21.03
CA LYS A 150 -91.42 -14.14 -20.18
C LYS A 150 -92.11 -14.60 -18.89
N ASP A 151 -92.64 -15.82 -18.88
CA ASP A 151 -93.38 -16.38 -17.73
C ASP A 151 -92.52 -16.51 -16.45
N GLU A 152 -91.20 -16.67 -16.61
CA GLU A 152 -90.26 -16.89 -15.51
C GLU A 152 -90.00 -15.63 -14.65
N TYR A 153 -90.30 -14.42 -15.16
CA TYR A 153 -89.99 -13.17 -14.46
C TYR A 153 -91.24 -12.44 -13.99
N THR A 154 -91.37 -12.30 -12.66
CA THR A 154 -92.39 -11.46 -12.02
C THR A 154 -92.08 -9.96 -12.14
N TYR A 155 -90.80 -9.61 -12.28
CA TYR A 155 -90.33 -8.27 -12.57
C TYR A 155 -89.04 -8.29 -13.39
N THR A 156 -88.72 -7.18 -14.05
CA THR A 156 -87.46 -6.98 -14.78
C THR A 156 -86.88 -5.62 -14.48
N LEU A 157 -85.55 -5.53 -14.41
CA LEU A 157 -84.84 -4.26 -14.43
C LEU A 157 -84.32 -3.99 -15.85
N ASN A 158 -84.60 -2.81 -16.39
CA ASN A 158 -84.13 -2.41 -17.72
C ASN A 158 -83.59 -0.98 -17.69
N ILE A 159 -82.53 -0.71 -18.45
CA ILE A 159 -81.95 0.63 -18.59
C ILE A 159 -82.34 1.17 -19.97
N ASP A 160 -83.25 2.15 -19.97
CA ASP A 160 -83.85 2.68 -21.18
C ASP A 160 -84.02 4.20 -21.12
N PRO A 161 -83.54 4.95 -22.14
CA PRO A 161 -83.95 6.32 -22.37
C PRO A 161 -85.40 6.38 -22.88
N ASP A 162 -86.35 6.74 -22.01
CA ASP A 162 -87.71 7.00 -22.48
C ASP A 162 -87.79 8.39 -23.12
N LEU A 163 -88.17 8.46 -24.41
CA LEU A 163 -88.19 9.71 -25.18
C LEU A 163 -89.25 10.72 -24.72
N GLU A 164 -90.33 10.27 -24.08
CA GLU A 164 -91.42 11.15 -23.65
C GLU A 164 -91.20 11.66 -22.22
N VAL A 165 -90.58 10.85 -21.37
CA VAL A 165 -90.09 11.28 -20.04
C VAL A 165 -88.78 12.08 -20.17
N LYS A 166 -88.04 11.93 -21.29
CA LYS A 166 -86.73 12.54 -21.58
C LYS A 166 -85.67 12.28 -20.50
N LYS A 167 -85.82 11.19 -19.75
CA LYS A 167 -84.90 10.76 -18.69
C LYS A 167 -84.55 9.30 -18.93
N THR A 168 -83.26 8.99 -18.81
CA THR A 168 -82.79 7.60 -18.77
C THR A 168 -82.90 7.11 -17.34
N LYS A 169 -83.59 5.99 -17.14
CA LYS A 169 -83.77 5.41 -15.82
C LYS A 169 -83.44 3.92 -15.82
N VAL A 170 -83.06 3.44 -14.64
CA VAL A 170 -83.15 2.02 -14.28
C VAL A 170 -84.62 1.76 -13.94
N TRP A 171 -85.37 1.25 -14.92
CA TRP A 171 -86.79 0.95 -14.78
C TRP A 171 -86.98 -0.38 -14.08
N ILE A 172 -87.85 -0.38 -13.06
CA ILE A 172 -88.27 -1.56 -12.32
C ILE A 172 -89.68 -1.88 -12.76
N ASN A 173 -89.83 -2.89 -13.62
CA ASN A 173 -91.10 -3.24 -14.22
C ASN A 173 -91.67 -4.49 -13.54
N VAL A 174 -92.84 -4.40 -12.93
CA VAL A 174 -93.47 -5.49 -12.18
C VAL A 174 -94.80 -5.87 -12.82
N LYS A 175 -95.03 -7.17 -12.99
CA LYS A 175 -96.31 -7.71 -13.45
C LYS A 175 -97.35 -7.70 -12.32
N ALA A 176 -98.51 -7.14 -12.60
CA ALA A 176 -99.67 -7.19 -11.72
C ALA A 176 -100.63 -8.30 -12.19
N TYR A 177 -100.97 -9.20 -11.27
CA TYR A 177 -101.77 -10.39 -11.57
C TYR A 177 -103.17 -10.30 -10.95
N ALA A 178 -104.18 -10.63 -11.72
CA ALA A 178 -105.52 -10.94 -11.22
C ALA A 178 -105.94 -12.31 -11.77
N ASN A 179 -106.33 -13.23 -10.89
CA ASN A 179 -106.71 -14.60 -11.25
C ASN A 179 -105.69 -15.30 -12.17
N GLU A 180 -104.40 -15.24 -11.80
CA GLU A 180 -103.26 -15.83 -12.55
C GLU A 180 -102.98 -15.23 -13.95
N GLN A 181 -103.75 -14.22 -14.37
CA GLN A 181 -103.50 -13.47 -15.60
C GLN A 181 -102.85 -12.13 -15.31
N VAL A 182 -101.91 -11.71 -16.16
CA VAL A 182 -101.31 -10.38 -16.08
C VAL A 182 -102.33 -9.36 -16.58
N VAL A 183 -102.77 -8.46 -15.71
CA VAL A 183 -103.78 -7.43 -16.04
C VAL A 183 -103.19 -6.03 -16.18
N ALA A 184 -102.02 -5.80 -15.60
CA ALA A 184 -101.26 -4.56 -15.78
C ALA A 184 -99.76 -4.81 -15.59
N ILE A 185 -98.95 -3.88 -16.08
CA ILE A 185 -97.54 -3.74 -15.68
C ILE A 185 -97.41 -2.39 -14.99
N CYS A 186 -96.74 -2.38 -13.85
CA CYS A 186 -96.53 -1.17 -13.10
C CYS A 186 -95.15 -1.16 -12.47
N GLY A 187 -94.72 0.00 -12.00
CA GLY A 187 -93.42 0.10 -11.39
C GLY A 187 -92.96 1.53 -11.19
N THR A 188 -91.66 1.66 -11.07
CA THR A 188 -90.98 2.94 -10.86
C THR A 188 -89.67 2.95 -11.65
N GLY A 189 -88.93 4.05 -11.59
CA GLY A 189 -87.61 4.13 -12.17
C GLY A 189 -86.68 4.98 -11.33
N ILE A 190 -85.42 4.57 -11.27
CA ILE A 190 -84.35 5.34 -10.64
C ILE A 190 -83.60 6.08 -11.75
N PRO A 191 -83.39 7.40 -11.66
CA PRO A 191 -82.57 8.14 -12.61
C PRO A 191 -81.21 7.45 -12.80
N LEU A 192 -80.81 7.24 -14.06
CA LEU A 192 -79.56 6.55 -14.36
C LEU A 192 -78.36 7.31 -13.77
N ASP A 193 -78.39 8.65 -13.80
CA ASP A 193 -77.31 9.47 -13.24
C ASP A 193 -77.17 9.27 -11.73
N ASP A 194 -78.27 9.17 -10.99
CA ASP A 194 -78.26 8.89 -9.55
C ASP A 194 -77.72 7.48 -9.27
N PHE A 195 -78.16 6.50 -10.06
CA PHE A 195 -77.69 5.12 -9.95
C PHE A 195 -76.19 4.98 -10.29
N LEU A 196 -75.70 5.66 -11.33
CA LEU A 196 -74.29 5.68 -11.71
C LEU A 196 -73.43 6.43 -10.68
N THR A 197 -73.96 7.50 -10.09
CA THR A 197 -73.26 8.24 -9.03
C THR A 197 -73.12 7.39 -7.77
N GLU A 198 -74.15 6.62 -7.41
CA GLU A 198 -74.12 5.76 -6.23
C GLU A 198 -73.21 4.53 -6.43
N PHE A 199 -73.30 3.87 -7.59
CA PHE A 199 -72.67 2.57 -7.79
C PHE A 199 -71.46 2.56 -8.71
N SER A 200 -71.42 3.40 -9.74
CA SER A 200 -70.36 3.34 -10.75
C SER A 200 -69.09 4.10 -10.36
N ARG A 201 -69.23 5.20 -9.61
CA ARG A 201 -68.13 5.98 -9.05
C ARG A 201 -68.17 5.93 -7.52
N SER A 202 -67.42 4.99 -6.92
CA SER A 202 -67.27 4.97 -5.46
C SER A 202 -66.72 6.32 -4.96
N GLN A 203 -67.38 6.93 -3.97
CA GLN A 203 -66.94 8.18 -3.34
C GLN A 203 -65.80 7.97 -2.32
N GLU A 204 -65.57 6.74 -1.87
CA GLU A 204 -64.65 6.43 -0.76
C GLU A 204 -63.40 5.65 -1.17
N THR A 205 -63.38 5.06 -2.37
CA THR A 205 -62.27 4.23 -2.84
C THR A 205 -62.05 4.44 -4.32
N ASP A 206 -60.79 4.42 -4.77
CA ASP A 206 -60.38 4.43 -6.18
C ASP A 206 -60.77 3.10 -6.88
N THR A 207 -62.05 2.74 -6.78
CA THR A 207 -62.63 1.55 -7.36
C THR A 207 -63.62 1.94 -8.44
N VAL A 208 -63.56 1.18 -9.51
CA VAL A 208 -64.51 1.30 -10.61
C VAL A 208 -65.43 0.10 -10.55
N ASN A 209 -66.74 0.34 -10.49
CA ASN A 209 -67.70 -0.74 -10.56
C ASN A 209 -68.34 -0.79 -11.94
N ILE A 210 -68.42 -1.99 -12.50
CA ILE A 210 -69.12 -2.31 -13.73
C ILE A 210 -70.23 -3.31 -13.38
N ILE A 211 -71.45 -3.03 -13.80
CA ILE A 211 -72.58 -3.94 -13.59
C ILE A 211 -72.95 -4.55 -14.94
N THR A 212 -73.14 -5.87 -15.00
CA THR A 212 -73.63 -6.55 -16.20
C THR A 212 -74.83 -7.43 -15.89
N ASN A 213 -75.56 -7.84 -16.92
CA ASN A 213 -76.50 -8.96 -16.81
C ASN A 213 -75.76 -10.32 -16.80
N GLN A 214 -76.51 -11.42 -16.68
CA GLN A 214 -75.96 -12.79 -16.70
C GLN A 214 -75.15 -13.11 -17.96
N GLN A 215 -75.52 -12.53 -19.10
CA GLN A 215 -74.83 -12.76 -20.36
C GLN A 215 -73.50 -12.03 -20.40
N GLY A 216 -73.37 -10.90 -19.71
CA GLY A 216 -72.17 -10.05 -19.68
C GLY A 216 -72.35 -8.69 -20.38
N ALA A 217 -73.57 -8.34 -20.78
CA ALA A 217 -73.89 -7.03 -21.34
C ALA A 217 -73.92 -5.97 -20.24
N ILE A 218 -73.21 -4.86 -20.48
CA ILE A 218 -72.93 -3.81 -19.50
C ILE A 218 -74.21 -3.00 -19.21
N GLN A 219 -74.69 -3.07 -17.98
CA GLN A 219 -75.82 -2.28 -17.48
C GLN A 219 -75.34 -0.94 -16.91
N ALA A 220 -74.21 -0.92 -16.21
CA ALA A 220 -73.68 0.32 -15.62
C ALA A 220 -72.17 0.38 -15.76
N HIS A 221 -71.66 1.56 -16.13
CA HIS A 221 -70.24 1.82 -16.33
C HIS A 221 -69.93 3.33 -16.18
N PRO A 222 -68.76 3.75 -15.66
CA PRO A 222 -68.47 5.17 -15.46
C PRO A 222 -68.36 5.96 -16.78
N ASP A 223 -67.92 5.28 -17.83
CA ASP A 223 -68.04 5.71 -19.22
C ASP A 223 -69.39 5.24 -19.78
N THR A 224 -70.31 6.18 -19.92
CA THR A 224 -71.69 5.93 -20.37
C THR A 224 -71.77 5.42 -21.80
N ARG A 225 -70.71 5.58 -22.61
CA ARG A 225 -70.64 5.05 -23.98
C ARG A 225 -70.58 3.53 -24.03
N LEU A 226 -70.15 2.90 -22.93
CA LEU A 226 -70.03 1.45 -22.81
C LEU A 226 -71.32 0.80 -22.27
N ILE A 227 -72.29 1.59 -21.79
CA ILE A 227 -73.57 1.08 -21.29
C ILE A 227 -74.41 0.56 -22.45
N ASP A 228 -74.90 -0.67 -22.33
CA ASP A 228 -75.78 -1.30 -23.31
C ASP A 228 -77.25 -0.96 -23.03
N TYR A 229 -77.70 0.17 -23.56
CA TYR A 229 -79.10 0.58 -23.51
C TYR A 229 -79.99 -0.46 -24.22
N ASN A 230 -81.10 -0.86 -23.58
CA ASN A 230 -82.04 -1.87 -24.08
C ASN A 230 -81.43 -3.26 -24.34
N SER A 231 -80.43 -3.64 -23.55
CA SER A 231 -79.70 -4.91 -23.65
C SER A 231 -80.58 -6.16 -23.72
N LEU A 232 -81.73 -6.18 -23.03
CA LEU A 232 -82.68 -7.31 -23.02
C LEU A 232 -83.25 -7.67 -24.40
N HIS A 233 -83.13 -6.78 -25.39
CA HIS A 233 -83.75 -6.88 -26.72
C HIS A 233 -82.75 -7.07 -27.86
N LYS A 234 -81.45 -6.88 -27.61
CA LYS A 234 -80.39 -6.98 -28.63
C LYS A 234 -79.89 -8.42 -28.76
N GLN A 235 -79.58 -8.84 -29.99
CA GLN A 235 -78.82 -10.07 -30.19
C GLN A 235 -77.43 -9.93 -29.58
N SER A 236 -76.89 -11.02 -29.02
CA SER A 236 -75.61 -11.00 -28.26
C SER A 236 -74.43 -10.36 -29.03
N GLN A 237 -74.40 -10.43 -30.37
CA GLN A 237 -73.37 -9.79 -31.21
C GLN A 237 -73.44 -8.25 -31.28
N GLN A 238 -74.57 -7.65 -30.86
CA GLN A 238 -74.80 -6.20 -30.91
C GLN A 238 -74.72 -5.53 -29.53
N GLN A 239 -74.40 -6.29 -28.47
CA GLN A 239 -74.32 -5.82 -27.08
C GLN A 239 -72.90 -5.32 -26.75
N SER A 240 -72.80 -4.23 -25.99
CA SER A 240 -71.56 -3.82 -25.33
C SER A 240 -71.27 -4.77 -24.17
N HIS A 241 -70.17 -5.53 -24.26
CA HIS A 241 -69.95 -6.71 -23.44
C HIS A 241 -68.67 -6.60 -22.61
N ILE A 242 -68.70 -7.00 -21.33
CA ILE A 242 -67.54 -6.94 -20.42
C ILE A 242 -66.30 -7.66 -20.99
N PHE A 243 -66.50 -8.76 -21.71
CA PHE A 243 -65.41 -9.53 -22.32
C PHE A 243 -64.65 -8.76 -23.41
N GLN A 244 -65.23 -7.73 -24.02
CA GLN A 244 -64.55 -6.87 -25.01
C GLN A 244 -63.50 -5.97 -24.36
N LEU A 245 -63.58 -5.77 -23.03
CA LEU A 245 -62.65 -4.95 -22.26
C LEU A 245 -61.42 -5.75 -21.79
N ILE A 246 -61.39 -7.06 -22.00
CA ILE A 246 -60.30 -7.96 -21.60
C ILE A 246 -59.54 -8.40 -22.85
N GLN A 247 -58.24 -8.08 -22.91
CA GLN A 247 -57.40 -8.37 -24.07
C GLN A 247 -56.94 -9.84 -24.11
N ASP A 248 -56.62 -10.44 -22.96
CA ASP A 248 -56.09 -11.81 -22.88
C ASP A 248 -57.22 -12.86 -22.96
N PRO A 249 -57.18 -13.79 -23.95
CA PRO A 249 -58.14 -14.90 -24.04
C PRO A 249 -58.18 -15.80 -22.80
N GLN A 250 -57.08 -15.96 -22.07
CA GLN A 250 -57.03 -16.74 -20.84
C GLN A 250 -57.82 -16.05 -19.72
N ASP A 251 -57.64 -14.74 -19.56
CA ASP A 251 -58.39 -13.95 -18.58
C ASP A 251 -59.89 -13.93 -18.90
N GLN A 252 -60.26 -13.88 -20.19
CA GLN A 252 -61.65 -14.02 -20.60
C GLN A 252 -62.24 -15.39 -20.20
N ALA A 253 -61.48 -16.47 -20.37
CA ALA A 253 -61.91 -17.81 -19.98
C ALA A 253 -62.04 -17.95 -18.45
N GLN A 254 -61.10 -17.38 -17.69
CA GLN A 254 -61.14 -17.34 -16.23
C GLN A 254 -62.36 -16.56 -15.73
N LEU A 255 -62.66 -15.40 -16.32
CA LEU A 255 -63.82 -14.61 -15.94
C LEU A 255 -65.14 -15.36 -16.21
N LYS A 256 -65.26 -16.03 -17.37
CA LYS A 256 -66.44 -16.86 -17.68
C LYS A 256 -66.62 -17.99 -16.67
N ALA A 257 -65.53 -18.69 -16.31
CA ALA A 257 -65.58 -19.74 -15.30
C ALA A 257 -65.96 -19.19 -13.91
N ALA A 258 -65.50 -18.00 -13.56
CA ALA A 258 -65.88 -17.33 -12.31
C ALA A 258 -67.36 -16.95 -12.30
N MET A 259 -67.89 -16.36 -13.38
CA MET A 259 -69.31 -16.04 -13.51
C MET A 259 -70.20 -17.29 -13.40
N GLN A 260 -69.83 -18.39 -14.04
CA GLN A 260 -70.54 -19.68 -13.91
C GLN A 260 -70.52 -20.19 -12.46
N THR A 261 -69.36 -20.13 -11.80
CA THR A 261 -69.19 -20.56 -10.40
C THR A 261 -70.06 -19.74 -9.44
N LEU A 262 -70.11 -18.42 -9.65
CA LEU A 262 -70.88 -17.47 -8.84
C LEU A 262 -72.39 -17.60 -9.07
N THR A 263 -72.82 -17.96 -10.27
CA THR A 263 -74.23 -18.26 -10.55
C THR A 263 -74.69 -19.49 -9.74
N ALA A 264 -73.83 -20.50 -9.61
CA ALA A 264 -74.10 -21.69 -8.78
C ALA A 264 -73.97 -21.42 -7.27
N ASN A 265 -73.17 -20.43 -6.86
CA ASN A 265 -72.91 -20.09 -5.46
C ASN A 265 -72.99 -18.57 -5.21
N PRO A 266 -74.18 -17.97 -5.14
CA PRO A 266 -74.34 -16.51 -5.13
C PRO A 266 -73.81 -15.78 -3.89
N HIS A 267 -73.61 -16.48 -2.77
CA HIS A 267 -73.05 -15.91 -1.54
C HIS A 267 -71.53 -15.77 -1.56
N ARG A 268 -70.87 -16.26 -2.61
CA ARG A 268 -69.42 -16.18 -2.76
C ARG A 268 -69.07 -14.94 -3.57
N VAL A 269 -67.88 -14.39 -3.31
CA VAL A 269 -67.23 -13.39 -4.14
C VAL A 269 -65.91 -13.97 -4.61
N LEU A 270 -65.53 -13.74 -5.86
CA LEU A 270 -64.27 -14.22 -6.41
C LEU A 270 -63.41 -13.03 -6.82
N ALA A 271 -62.21 -12.93 -6.26
CA ALA A 271 -61.18 -12.01 -6.72
C ALA A 271 -60.21 -12.73 -7.66
N LEU A 272 -59.95 -12.11 -8.81
CA LEU A 272 -59.13 -12.62 -9.89
C LEU A 272 -58.03 -11.59 -10.19
N PRO A 273 -56.75 -12.01 -10.27
CA PRO A 273 -55.67 -11.15 -10.73
C PRO A 273 -55.70 -11.09 -12.26
N LEU A 274 -56.59 -10.26 -12.81
CA LEU A 274 -56.76 -10.09 -14.25
C LEU A 274 -56.70 -8.62 -14.61
N ASN A 275 -56.11 -8.31 -15.77
CA ASN A 275 -55.96 -6.93 -16.23
C ASN A 275 -57.13 -6.53 -17.13
N LEU A 276 -57.85 -5.50 -16.72
CA LEU A 276 -58.88 -4.85 -17.53
C LEU A 276 -58.27 -3.60 -18.19
N GLY A 277 -57.86 -3.72 -19.45
CA GLY A 277 -57.08 -2.71 -20.18
C GLY A 277 -55.57 -2.75 -19.85
N ASP A 278 -54.91 -1.59 -19.89
CA ASP A 278 -53.44 -1.45 -19.65
C ASP A 278 -53.06 -1.27 -18.17
N GLN A 279 -54.01 -1.40 -17.24
CA GLN A 279 -53.78 -1.15 -15.82
C GLN A 279 -53.71 -2.45 -15.01
N ASP A 280 -52.66 -2.59 -14.18
CA ASP A 280 -52.47 -3.69 -13.23
C ASP A 280 -53.56 -3.63 -12.14
N THR A 281 -54.64 -4.35 -12.41
CA THR A 281 -55.91 -4.26 -11.68
C THR A 281 -56.22 -5.61 -11.04
N LEU A 282 -56.92 -5.56 -9.90
CA LEU A 282 -57.54 -6.72 -9.30
C LEU A 282 -59.03 -6.63 -9.54
N LEU A 283 -59.60 -7.65 -10.19
CA LEU A 283 -61.02 -7.72 -10.46
C LEU A 283 -61.69 -8.61 -9.41
N ALA A 284 -62.64 -8.07 -8.67
CA ALA A 284 -63.52 -8.85 -7.83
C ALA A 284 -64.92 -8.91 -8.42
N VAL A 285 -65.53 -10.10 -8.41
CA VAL A 285 -66.81 -10.38 -9.05
C VAL A 285 -67.79 -10.94 -8.01
N ALA A 286 -68.98 -10.35 -7.98
CA ALA A 286 -70.11 -10.76 -7.16
C ALA A 286 -71.37 -10.93 -8.01
N TYR A 287 -72.24 -11.87 -7.65
CA TYR A 287 -73.49 -12.15 -8.37
C TYR A 287 -74.70 -11.90 -7.47
N THR A 288 -75.68 -11.15 -7.95
CA THR A 288 -76.91 -10.85 -7.22
C THR A 288 -78.09 -11.59 -7.87
N PRO A 289 -78.55 -12.73 -7.31
CA PRO A 289 -79.58 -13.57 -7.92
C PRO A 289 -80.90 -12.86 -8.16
N GLU A 290 -81.31 -11.98 -7.23
CA GLU A 290 -82.57 -11.25 -7.30
C GLU A 290 -82.61 -10.31 -8.52
N LEU A 291 -81.45 -9.87 -9.00
CA LEU A 291 -81.33 -8.95 -10.13
C LEU A 291 -80.89 -9.67 -11.41
N GLY A 292 -80.32 -10.86 -11.31
CA GLY A 292 -79.62 -11.52 -12.41
C GLY A 292 -78.41 -10.73 -12.89
N TRP A 293 -77.79 -9.94 -12.00
CA TRP A 293 -76.69 -9.04 -12.34
C TRP A 293 -75.39 -9.47 -11.70
N PHE A 294 -74.29 -9.24 -12.42
CA PHE A 294 -72.93 -9.32 -11.89
C PHE A 294 -72.42 -7.91 -11.60
N ASN A 295 -71.77 -7.75 -10.45
CA ASN A 295 -71.00 -6.56 -10.13
C ASN A 295 -69.51 -6.88 -10.19
N PHE A 296 -68.78 -6.11 -10.99
CA PHE A 296 -67.35 -6.20 -11.19
C PHE A 296 -66.71 -4.98 -10.54
N THR A 297 -66.00 -5.19 -9.45
CA THR A 297 -65.25 -4.15 -8.75
C THR A 297 -63.79 -4.22 -9.16
N LEU A 298 -63.33 -3.21 -9.89
CA LEU A 298 -61.94 -3.02 -10.27
C LEU A 298 -61.22 -2.26 -9.18
N VAL A 299 -60.09 -2.78 -8.75
CA VAL A 299 -59.22 -2.12 -7.78
C VAL A 299 -57.82 -1.96 -8.36
N GLN A 300 -57.32 -0.72 -8.44
CA GLN A 300 -55.99 -0.44 -8.98
C GLN A 300 -54.92 -0.75 -7.94
N LYS A 301 -53.99 -1.69 -8.24
CA LYS A 301 -52.94 -2.10 -7.28
C LYS A 301 -52.02 -0.94 -6.88
N SER A 302 -51.69 -0.07 -7.83
CA SER A 302 -50.77 1.07 -7.64
C SER A 302 -51.27 2.10 -6.62
N GLN A 303 -52.58 2.19 -6.42
CA GLN A 303 -53.19 3.14 -5.49
C GLN A 303 -53.45 2.51 -4.11
N LEU A 304 -53.72 1.20 -4.04
CA LEU A 304 -53.95 0.49 -2.78
C LEU A 304 -52.70 0.40 -1.89
N LEU A 305 -51.55 0.09 -2.47
CA LEU A 305 -50.34 -0.24 -1.72
C LEU A 305 -49.13 0.46 -2.33
N THR A 306 -49.01 1.76 -2.05
CA THR A 306 -47.79 2.51 -2.35
C THR A 306 -46.64 2.01 -1.45
N GLN A 307 -45.41 2.07 -1.95
CA GLN A 307 -44.23 1.68 -1.17
C GLN A 307 -43.90 2.66 -0.03
N TRP A 308 -44.47 3.87 -0.08
CA TRP A 308 -44.20 4.97 0.85
C TRP A 308 -44.38 4.64 2.34
N PRO A 309 -45.50 4.02 2.80
CA PRO A 309 -45.69 3.64 4.20
C PRO A 309 -44.60 2.71 4.76
N PHE A 310 -43.84 2.02 3.92
CA PHE A 310 -42.76 1.12 4.34
C PHE A 310 -41.37 1.78 4.35
N MET A 311 -41.21 2.99 3.81
CA MET A 311 -39.94 3.73 3.83
C MET A 311 -39.40 3.97 5.25
N PRO A 312 -40.22 4.28 6.28
CA PRO A 312 -39.74 4.40 7.65
C PRO A 312 -39.09 3.11 8.18
N LEU A 313 -39.59 1.93 7.77
CA LEU A 313 -39.01 0.64 8.17
C LEU A 313 -37.62 0.44 7.55
N LEU A 314 -37.46 0.77 6.25
CA LEU A 314 -36.16 0.74 5.57
C LEU A 314 -35.19 1.77 6.16
N ALA A 315 -35.67 2.97 6.49
CA ALA A 315 -34.87 4.00 7.14
C ALA A 315 -34.41 3.55 8.54
N LEU A 316 -35.29 2.93 9.33
CA LEU A 316 -34.94 2.37 10.64
C LEU A 316 -33.92 1.23 10.51
N LEU A 317 -34.06 0.37 9.51
CA LEU A 317 -33.08 -0.67 9.22
C LEU A 317 -31.72 -0.05 8.83
N ALA A 318 -31.70 0.96 7.97
CA ALA A 318 -30.46 1.66 7.59
C ALA A 318 -29.80 2.37 8.79
N ILE A 319 -30.58 3.06 9.63
CA ILE A 319 -30.09 3.73 10.84
C ILE A 319 -29.53 2.71 11.83
N SER A 320 -30.23 1.59 12.07
CA SER A 320 -29.73 0.55 12.97
C SER A 320 -28.42 -0.06 12.47
N LEU A 321 -28.29 -0.27 11.15
CA LEU A 321 -27.06 -0.73 10.50
C LEU A 321 -25.90 0.27 10.69
N LEU A 322 -26.18 1.57 10.57
CA LEU A 322 -25.20 2.64 10.80
C LEU A 322 -24.76 2.72 12.27
N ILE A 323 -25.69 2.60 13.21
CA ILE A 323 -25.38 2.60 14.66
C ILE A 323 -24.52 1.38 15.00
N LEU A 324 -24.88 0.20 14.50
CA LEU A 324 -24.13 -1.03 14.75
C LEU A 324 -22.72 -0.96 14.16
N SER A 325 -22.59 -0.40 12.95
CA SER A 325 -21.28 -0.12 12.31
C SER A 325 -20.43 0.84 13.15
N ALA A 326 -21.01 1.96 13.59
CA ALA A 326 -20.30 2.94 14.42
C ALA A 326 -19.87 2.35 15.77
N TRP A 327 -20.74 1.57 16.40
CA TRP A 327 -20.46 0.87 17.65
C TRP A 327 -19.32 -0.15 17.47
N PHE A 328 -19.38 -0.98 16.41
CA PHE A 328 -18.34 -1.95 16.12
C PHE A 328 -16.98 -1.29 15.80
N LEU A 329 -16.97 -0.20 15.03
CA LEU A 329 -15.77 0.60 14.78
C LEU A 329 -15.18 1.19 16.07
N ALA A 330 -16.03 1.67 16.98
CA ALA A 330 -15.60 2.17 18.28
C ALA A 330 -15.02 1.05 19.16
N LEU A 331 -15.65 -0.13 19.15
CA LEU A 331 -15.18 -1.33 19.86
C LEU A 331 -13.82 -1.80 19.35
N LEU A 332 -13.68 -2.00 18.04
CA LEU A 332 -12.43 -2.39 17.38
C LEU A 332 -11.31 -1.38 17.63
N SER A 333 -11.65 -0.08 17.60
CA SER A 333 -10.72 1.00 17.91
C SER A 333 -10.18 0.91 19.33
N ARG A 334 -11.06 0.64 20.31
CA ARG A 334 -10.71 0.55 21.72
C ARG A 334 -9.97 -0.75 22.08
N LEU A 335 -10.39 -1.88 21.52
CA LEU A 335 -9.85 -3.19 21.89
C LEU A 335 -8.58 -3.57 21.11
N VAL A 336 -8.46 -3.18 19.84
CA VAL A 336 -7.36 -3.64 18.97
C VAL A 336 -6.47 -2.51 18.48
N LEU A 337 -7.04 -1.49 17.82
CA LEU A 337 -6.22 -0.47 17.13
C LEU A 337 -5.43 0.43 18.09
N LYS A 338 -6.02 0.83 19.22
CA LYS A 338 -5.33 1.69 20.20
C LYS A 338 -4.14 0.99 20.87
N PRO A 339 -4.28 -0.22 21.45
CA PRO A 339 -3.14 -0.95 22.01
C PRO A 339 -2.02 -1.21 21.00
N LEU A 340 -2.38 -1.60 19.77
CA LEU A 340 -1.39 -1.83 18.71
C LEU A 340 -0.61 -0.55 18.35
N ASN A 341 -1.30 0.59 18.31
CA ASN A 341 -0.64 1.87 18.04
C ASN A 341 0.35 2.25 19.16
N ILE A 342 0.00 2.00 20.42
CA ILE A 342 0.89 2.23 21.57
C ILE A 342 2.15 1.37 21.45
N LEU A 343 2.01 0.09 21.13
CA LEU A 343 3.13 -0.83 20.89
C LEU A 343 4.04 -0.35 19.75
N VAL A 344 3.45 0.08 18.61
CA VAL A 344 4.22 0.59 17.47
C VAL A 344 4.99 1.87 17.84
N GLU A 345 4.35 2.79 18.56
CA GLU A 345 4.99 4.03 18.98
C GLU A 345 6.12 3.77 19.98
N SER A 346 5.88 2.90 20.96
CA SER A 346 6.90 2.48 21.94
C SER A 346 8.08 1.77 21.28
N SER A 347 7.83 0.89 20.30
CA SER A 347 8.90 0.25 19.52
C SER A 347 9.73 1.27 18.74
N ARG A 348 9.10 2.30 18.16
CA ARG A 348 9.83 3.39 17.50
C ARG A 348 10.70 4.18 18.47
N LYS A 349 10.22 4.45 19.69
CA LYS A 349 11.01 5.16 20.70
C LYS A 349 12.22 4.33 21.19
N ILE A 350 12.06 3.01 21.36
CA ILE A 350 13.20 2.09 21.60
C ILE A 350 14.24 2.19 20.49
N ALA A 351 13.80 2.19 19.22
CA ALA A 351 14.70 2.33 18.07
C ALA A 351 15.41 3.71 18.00
N GLN A 352 14.86 4.73 18.67
CA GLN A 352 15.45 6.06 18.79
C GLN A 352 16.39 6.19 20.01
N GLY A 353 16.57 5.12 20.79
CA GLY A 353 17.47 5.08 21.94
C GLY A 353 16.82 5.40 23.28
N ASP A 354 15.49 5.58 23.34
CA ASP A 354 14.75 5.73 24.60
C ASP A 354 14.33 4.36 25.13
N TYR A 355 15.11 3.82 26.07
CA TYR A 355 14.90 2.49 26.64
C TYR A 355 14.07 2.48 27.94
N ASN A 356 13.62 3.65 28.44
CA ASN A 356 12.85 3.76 29.67
C ASN A 356 11.34 3.73 29.42
N ILE A 357 10.91 2.76 28.62
CA ILE A 357 9.53 2.64 28.19
C ILE A 357 8.94 1.39 28.80
N TYR A 358 7.92 1.60 29.62
CA TYR A 358 7.12 0.56 30.22
C TYR A 358 5.68 0.69 29.74
N LEU A 359 5.24 -0.32 29.00
CA LEU A 359 3.84 -0.46 28.64
C LEU A 359 3.09 -1.02 29.85
N HIS A 360 1.91 -0.49 30.16
CA HIS A 360 1.07 -0.98 31.25
C HIS A 360 0.04 -1.96 30.66
N PRO A 361 0.23 -3.28 30.78
CA PRO A 361 -0.79 -4.25 30.40
C PRO A 361 -1.99 -4.09 31.34
N LYS A 362 -3.18 -4.50 30.90
CA LYS A 362 -4.34 -4.45 31.80
C LYS A 362 -4.25 -5.59 32.81
N ASP A 363 -4.39 -5.26 34.08
CA ASP A 363 -4.50 -6.28 35.13
C ASP A 363 -5.71 -7.18 34.85
N HIS A 364 -5.46 -8.46 34.59
CA HIS A 364 -6.43 -9.55 34.34
C HIS A 364 -6.96 -9.75 32.91
N ALA A 365 -6.39 -9.11 31.88
CA ALA A 365 -6.73 -9.44 30.49
C ALA A 365 -5.68 -10.41 29.90
N SER A 366 -6.15 -11.59 29.50
CA SER A 366 -5.34 -12.73 29.02
C SER A 366 -5.33 -12.81 27.51
N ASP A 367 -5.35 -11.67 26.82
CA ASP A 367 -5.39 -11.63 25.36
C ASP A 367 -3.97 -11.54 24.76
N GLU A 368 -3.88 -11.83 23.47
CA GLU A 368 -2.62 -11.87 22.75
C GLU A 368 -1.91 -10.51 22.73
N ILE A 369 -2.66 -9.41 22.93
CA ILE A 369 -2.11 -8.06 22.98
C ILE A 369 -1.40 -7.83 24.31
N ASP A 370 -1.99 -8.22 25.43
CA ASP A 370 -1.34 -8.12 26.74
C ASP A 370 -0.08 -9.01 26.80
N LEU A 371 -0.11 -10.21 26.20
CA LEU A 371 1.10 -11.05 26.05
C LEU A 371 2.19 -10.33 25.25
N LEU A 372 1.82 -9.62 24.18
CA LEU A 372 2.76 -8.85 23.37
C LEU A 372 3.32 -7.65 24.18
N MET A 373 2.51 -7.01 25.02
CA MET A 373 2.94 -5.90 25.89
C MET A 373 3.91 -6.39 26.97
N HIS A 374 3.67 -7.57 27.57
CA HIS A 374 4.63 -8.20 28.48
C HIS A 374 5.94 -8.54 27.77
N SER A 375 5.88 -9.22 26.62
CA SER A 375 7.07 -9.57 25.84
C SER A 375 7.86 -8.33 25.39
N PHE A 376 7.17 -7.24 25.07
CA PHE A 376 7.79 -5.97 24.75
C PHE A 376 8.54 -5.37 25.96
N ASN A 377 7.94 -5.41 27.15
CA ASN A 377 8.57 -4.92 28.38
C ASN A 377 9.81 -5.75 28.76
N ASP A 378 9.76 -7.08 28.61
CA ASP A 378 10.90 -7.95 28.87
C ASP A 378 12.06 -7.62 27.91
N MET A 379 11.75 -7.44 26.63
CA MET A 379 12.73 -7.03 25.62
C MET A 379 13.30 -5.64 25.92
N SER A 380 12.48 -4.65 26.27
CA SER A 380 12.95 -3.29 26.56
C SER A 380 13.87 -3.26 27.79
N ALA A 381 13.52 -4.02 28.84
CA ALA A 381 14.37 -4.19 30.02
C ALA A 381 15.72 -4.83 29.67
N GLN A 382 15.71 -5.90 28.87
CA GLN A 382 16.94 -6.59 28.47
C GLN A 382 17.86 -5.69 27.60
N VAL A 383 17.28 -4.92 26.67
CA VAL A 383 18.04 -3.97 25.84
C VAL A 383 18.65 -2.86 26.70
N ARG A 384 17.90 -2.31 27.65
CA ARG A 384 18.40 -1.30 28.59
C ARG A 384 19.59 -1.82 29.40
N ASP A 385 19.47 -3.02 29.97
CA ASP A 385 20.53 -3.64 30.77
C ASP A 385 21.77 -3.94 29.90
N TYR A 386 21.57 -4.35 28.64
CA TYR A 386 22.66 -4.55 27.70
C TYR A 386 23.38 -3.23 27.37
N MET A 387 22.65 -2.15 27.13
CA MET A 387 23.22 -0.83 26.83
C MET A 387 24.01 -0.27 28.02
N SER A 388 23.47 -0.35 29.24
CA SER A 388 24.17 0.06 30.47
C SER A 388 25.49 -0.69 30.67
N ASN A 389 25.49 -2.01 30.48
CA ASN A 389 26.71 -2.82 30.56
C ASN A 389 27.72 -2.53 29.44
N LEU A 390 27.23 -2.18 28.24
CA LEU A 390 28.08 -1.84 27.11
C LEU A 390 28.80 -0.50 27.32
N GLU A 391 28.10 0.51 27.86
CA GLU A 391 28.69 1.81 28.19
C GLU A 391 29.84 1.70 29.21
N ILE A 392 29.66 0.87 30.25
CA ILE A 392 30.72 0.58 31.23
C ILE A 392 31.94 -0.04 30.53
N LYS A 393 31.73 -1.09 29.71
CA LYS A 393 32.82 -1.76 28.98
C LYS A 393 33.54 -0.86 27.98
N VAL A 394 32.80 -0.01 27.26
CA VAL A 394 33.39 0.94 26.30
C VAL A 394 34.25 1.96 27.05
N THR A 395 33.79 2.46 28.19
CA THR A 395 34.53 3.43 29.01
C THR A 395 35.81 2.83 29.58
N GLU A 396 35.76 1.60 30.08
CA GLU A 396 36.94 0.85 30.56
C GLU A 396 37.96 0.61 29.43
N ARG A 397 37.50 0.11 28.27
CA ARG A 397 38.37 -0.17 27.12
C ARG A 397 39.00 1.09 26.56
N THR A 398 38.25 2.19 26.47
CA THR A 398 38.76 3.48 25.98
C THR A 398 39.82 4.03 26.92
N SER A 399 39.61 3.92 28.24
CA SER A 399 40.58 4.37 29.24
C SER A 399 41.87 3.53 29.21
N ALA A 400 41.75 2.20 29.10
CA ALA A 400 42.89 1.30 28.98
C ALA A 400 43.70 1.56 27.69
N LEU A 401 43.00 1.80 26.57
CA LEU A 401 43.64 2.10 25.29
C LEU A 401 44.40 3.44 25.34
N GLN A 402 43.81 4.48 25.95
CA GLN A 402 44.47 5.77 26.12
C GLN A 402 45.71 5.67 27.02
N ALA A 403 45.67 4.87 28.08
CA ALA A 403 46.83 4.62 28.94
C ALA A 403 47.98 3.96 28.16
N SER A 404 47.68 2.90 27.40
CA SER A 404 48.67 2.19 26.57
C SER A 404 49.28 3.10 25.48
N ASN A 405 48.47 3.90 24.79
CA ASN A 405 48.97 4.84 23.79
C ASN A 405 49.90 5.91 24.39
N ARG A 406 49.58 6.42 25.59
CA ARG A 406 50.44 7.38 26.29
C ARG A 406 51.78 6.76 26.70
N GLU A 407 51.77 5.51 27.13
CA GLU A 407 52.98 4.77 27.47
C GLU A 407 53.85 4.52 26.23
N LEU A 408 53.24 4.07 25.13
CA LEU A 408 53.92 3.85 23.86
C LEU A 408 54.60 5.13 23.35
N ALA A 409 53.87 6.26 23.35
CA ALA A 409 54.41 7.54 22.91
C ALA A 409 55.61 8.00 23.78
N ARG A 410 55.55 7.77 25.09
CA ARG A 410 56.66 8.09 26.00
C ARG A 410 57.89 7.24 25.74
N THR A 411 57.71 5.93 25.54
CA THR A 411 58.82 5.01 25.25
C THR A 411 59.46 5.31 23.90
N HIS A 412 58.64 5.58 22.88
CA HIS A 412 59.14 5.96 21.55
C HIS A 412 59.97 7.25 21.60
N LYS A 413 59.49 8.27 22.33
CA LYS A 413 60.24 9.51 22.51
C LYS A 413 61.60 9.27 23.17
N LYS A 414 61.64 8.49 24.27
CA LYS A 414 62.89 8.15 24.96
C LYS A 414 63.89 7.42 24.06
N LEU A 415 63.42 6.50 23.21
CA LEU A 415 64.28 5.80 22.25
C LEU A 415 64.84 6.75 21.20
N THR A 416 64.01 7.66 20.67
CA THR A 416 64.43 8.67 19.69
C THR A 416 65.49 9.59 20.29
N ASP A 417 65.23 10.15 21.49
CA ASP A 417 66.17 11.03 22.20
C ASP A 417 67.53 10.32 22.47
N SER A 418 67.51 9.00 22.74
CA SER A 418 68.72 8.20 22.98
C SER A 418 69.52 7.94 21.71
N LEU A 419 68.84 7.72 20.58
CA LEU A 419 69.49 7.54 19.27
C LEU A 419 70.11 8.85 18.76
N ASP A 420 69.42 9.98 18.95
CA ASP A 420 69.94 11.30 18.62
C ASP A 420 71.21 11.61 19.44
N TYR A 421 71.23 11.23 20.72
CA TYR A 421 72.43 11.37 21.55
C TYR A 421 73.58 10.47 21.08
N ALA A 422 73.30 9.22 20.71
CA ALA A 422 74.32 8.30 20.16
C ALA A 422 74.93 8.84 18.86
N ARG A 423 74.12 9.48 18.01
CA ARG A 423 74.59 10.16 16.78
C ARG A 423 75.58 11.28 17.08
N LEU A 424 75.30 12.12 18.08
CA LEU A 424 76.23 13.17 18.49
C LEU A 424 77.60 12.62 18.90
N ILE A 425 77.62 11.47 19.58
CA ILE A 425 78.87 10.80 19.98
C ILE A 425 79.62 10.30 18.74
N GLN A 426 78.94 9.66 17.80
CA GLN A 426 79.57 9.14 16.58
C GLN A 426 80.07 10.25 15.66
N ASP A 427 79.28 11.31 15.44
CA ASP A 427 79.68 12.46 14.61
C ASP A 427 80.92 13.16 15.18
N ALA A 428 81.09 13.17 16.51
CA ALA A 428 82.28 13.73 17.18
C ALA A 428 83.56 12.89 17.00
N LEU A 429 83.44 11.60 16.68
CA LEU A 429 84.57 10.70 16.42
C LEU A 429 85.14 10.89 15.00
N LEU A 430 84.29 11.28 14.04
CA LEU A 430 84.67 11.40 12.64
C LEU A 430 85.48 12.68 12.38
N PRO A 431 86.66 12.60 11.75
CA PRO A 431 87.49 13.78 11.50
C PRO A 431 86.87 14.69 10.43
N THR A 432 86.63 15.95 10.77
CA THR A 432 86.20 16.98 9.80
C THR A 432 87.24 17.21 8.68
N PRO A 433 86.86 17.74 7.51
CA PRO A 433 87.78 17.99 6.39
C PRO A 433 89.03 18.81 6.76
N SER A 434 88.95 19.69 7.75
CA SER A 434 90.09 20.49 8.23
C SER A 434 91.23 19.65 8.82
N HIS A 435 90.95 18.45 9.35
CA HIS A 435 91.99 17.55 9.85
C HIS A 435 92.84 16.93 8.72
N TRP A 436 92.31 16.88 7.51
CA TRP A 436 92.94 16.25 6.34
C TRP A 436 93.65 17.26 5.43
N GLN A 437 93.16 18.50 5.37
CA GLN A 437 93.68 19.58 4.51
C GLN A 437 95.20 19.85 4.60
N PRO A 438 95.88 19.69 5.76
CA PRO A 438 97.34 19.85 5.81
C PRO A 438 98.12 18.83 4.97
N TYR A 439 97.48 17.72 4.62
CA TYR A 439 98.13 16.60 3.93
C TYR A 439 97.66 16.45 2.47
N PHE A 440 96.52 17.01 2.09
CA PHE A 440 95.92 16.82 0.76
C PHE A 440 95.47 18.15 0.18
N ALA A 441 95.63 18.33 -1.14
CA ALA A 441 95.25 19.55 -1.84
C ALA A 441 93.73 19.79 -1.85
N GLN A 442 92.94 18.71 -1.82
CA GLN A 442 91.49 18.74 -1.73
C GLN A 442 91.01 17.50 -0.99
N VAL A 443 89.99 17.68 -0.14
CA VAL A 443 89.41 16.62 0.69
C VAL A 443 87.89 16.67 0.53
N SER A 444 87.28 15.52 0.32
CA SER A 444 85.83 15.36 0.31
C SER A 444 85.47 14.06 1.03
N LEU A 445 84.59 14.16 2.03
CA LEU A 445 84.23 13.08 2.93
C LEU A 445 82.72 12.91 2.88
N LEU A 446 82.25 11.82 2.29
CA LEU A 446 80.84 11.46 2.27
C LEU A 446 80.56 10.54 3.46
N TRP A 447 79.60 10.92 4.30
CA TRP A 447 79.06 10.14 5.41
C TRP A 447 77.54 10.12 5.34
N LEU A 448 76.95 8.96 5.07
CA LEU A 448 75.50 8.77 5.01
C LEU A 448 75.14 7.47 5.74
N PRO A 449 74.87 7.50 7.06
CA PRO A 449 74.42 6.30 7.77
C PRO A 449 73.01 5.90 7.31
N LYS A 450 72.72 4.60 7.31
CA LYS A 450 71.42 4.02 6.98
C LYS A 450 70.36 4.34 8.03
N GLU A 451 70.78 4.37 9.30
CA GLU A 451 69.96 4.76 10.46
C GLU A 451 70.54 6.04 11.10
N SER A 452 70.12 6.41 12.32
CA SER A 452 70.69 7.58 13.01
C SER A 452 72.19 7.47 13.26
N VAL A 453 72.72 6.24 13.33
CA VAL A 453 74.14 5.91 13.53
C VAL A 453 74.52 4.70 12.65
N GLY A 454 75.80 4.53 12.33
CA GLY A 454 76.29 3.50 11.39
C GLY A 454 77.53 2.72 11.84
N GLY A 455 77.94 1.71 11.07
CA GLY A 455 79.15 0.89 11.26
C GLY A 455 80.38 1.38 10.51
N ASP A 456 80.20 2.27 9.55
CA ASP A 456 81.32 2.86 8.81
C ASP A 456 82.02 3.97 9.61
N PHE A 457 83.32 4.18 9.36
CA PHE A 457 84.02 5.39 9.76
C PHE A 457 85.24 5.65 8.87
N TYR A 458 85.63 6.90 8.73
CA TYR A 458 86.90 7.29 8.13
C TYR A 458 87.81 7.93 9.17
N PHE A 459 89.12 7.87 8.93
CA PHE A 459 90.10 8.33 9.90
C PHE A 459 91.30 8.98 9.22
N CYS A 460 91.90 9.96 9.90
CA CYS A 460 93.15 10.61 9.51
C CYS A 460 93.95 10.95 10.77
N TYR A 461 94.97 10.15 11.05
CA TYR A 461 95.80 10.24 12.24
C TYR A 461 97.23 10.64 11.86
N PRO A 462 97.66 11.86 12.17
CA PRO A 462 99.04 12.27 11.95
C PRO A 462 99.97 11.63 12.99
N CYS A 463 101.17 11.31 12.54
CA CYS A 463 102.27 10.85 13.40
C CYS A 463 103.54 11.66 13.10
N GLN A 464 104.62 11.40 13.85
CA GLN A 464 105.86 12.20 13.74
C GLN A 464 106.46 12.24 12.33
N GLN A 465 106.27 11.21 11.51
CA GLN A 465 106.94 11.07 10.21
C GLN A 465 105.99 11.05 9.00
N GLY A 466 104.68 11.05 9.24
CA GLY A 466 103.69 10.87 8.18
C GLY A 466 102.26 10.88 8.71
N VAL A 467 101.33 10.42 7.89
CA VAL A 467 99.90 10.37 8.22
C VAL A 467 99.31 9.02 7.84
N TYR A 468 98.57 8.42 8.76
CA TYR A 468 97.70 7.27 8.50
C TYR A 468 96.31 7.76 8.17
N PHE A 469 95.70 7.20 7.14
CA PHE A 469 94.37 7.58 6.74
C PHE A 469 93.66 6.45 6.02
N GLY A 470 92.34 6.50 6.00
CA GLY A 470 91.56 5.44 5.40
C GLY A 470 90.08 5.49 5.71
N LEU A 471 89.44 4.38 5.39
CA LEU A 471 88.03 4.13 5.61
C LEU A 471 87.86 2.70 6.13
N ALA A 472 86.93 2.52 7.05
CA ALA A 472 86.57 1.29 7.69
C ALA A 472 85.05 1.12 7.68
N ASP A 473 84.62 -0.12 7.64
CA ASP A 473 83.24 -0.58 7.53
C ASP A 473 83.06 -1.74 8.51
N CYS A 474 82.46 -1.45 9.67
CA CYS A 474 82.24 -2.44 10.71
C CYS A 474 80.98 -3.25 10.45
N THR A 475 80.97 -4.49 10.93
CA THR A 475 79.79 -5.37 10.80
C THR A 475 78.54 -4.76 11.45
N GLY A 476 77.48 -4.66 10.64
CA GLY A 476 76.16 -4.20 11.06
C GLY A 476 75.99 -2.69 10.96
N HIS A 477 74.72 -2.25 10.91
CA HIS A 477 74.33 -0.85 10.88
C HIS A 477 73.57 -0.47 12.17
N GLY A 478 73.23 0.81 12.34
CA GLY A 478 72.51 1.25 13.54
C GLY A 478 73.38 1.17 14.79
N VAL A 479 72.76 1.00 15.96
CA VAL A 479 73.44 1.05 17.26
C VAL A 479 74.57 0.02 17.40
N PRO A 480 74.42 -1.26 16.99
CA PRO A 480 75.50 -2.24 17.08
C PRO A 480 76.72 -1.88 16.21
N GLY A 481 76.49 -1.39 14.99
CA GLY A 481 77.55 -0.91 14.10
C GLY A 481 78.31 0.28 14.68
N ALA A 482 77.59 1.23 15.29
CA ALA A 482 78.18 2.40 15.94
C ALA A 482 79.06 2.03 17.14
N MET A 483 78.64 1.03 17.94
CA MET A 483 79.46 0.49 19.02
C MET A 483 80.75 -0.15 18.51
N MET A 484 80.67 -0.90 17.40
CA MET A 484 81.84 -1.47 16.74
C MET A 484 82.78 -0.40 16.20
N THR A 485 82.23 0.66 15.60
CA THR A 485 82.97 1.83 15.12
C THR A 485 83.80 2.47 16.24
N MET A 486 83.19 2.74 17.40
CA MET A 486 83.90 3.33 18.54
C MET A 486 85.05 2.43 19.02
N LEU A 487 84.81 1.12 19.13
CA LEU A 487 85.84 0.16 19.55
C LEU A 487 86.99 0.06 18.56
N ALA A 488 86.67 -0.08 17.27
CA ALA A 488 87.64 -0.22 16.19
C ALA A 488 88.49 1.05 16.03
N SER A 489 87.85 2.24 16.03
CA SER A 489 88.53 3.52 15.92
C SER A 489 89.48 3.77 17.08
N ALA A 490 89.03 3.56 18.33
CA ALA A 490 89.87 3.75 19.52
C ALA A 490 91.06 2.77 19.54
N THR A 491 90.83 1.51 19.14
CA THR A 491 91.89 0.50 19.05
C THR A 491 92.90 0.86 17.95
N LEU A 492 92.44 1.33 16.80
CA LEU A 492 93.28 1.73 15.69
C LEU A 492 94.15 2.95 16.06
N GLU A 493 93.56 3.98 16.66
CA GLU A 493 94.26 5.19 17.09
C GLU A 493 95.36 4.85 18.11
N ALA A 494 95.05 4.01 19.11
CA ALA A 494 96.02 3.55 20.09
C ALA A 494 97.19 2.78 19.45
N LEU A 495 96.91 1.93 18.46
CA LEU A 495 97.94 1.17 17.73
C LEU A 495 98.82 2.07 16.86
N ILE A 496 98.24 3.09 16.22
CA ILE A 496 99.00 4.09 15.44
C ILE A 496 99.96 4.85 16.35
N TYR A 497 99.50 5.24 17.54
CA TYR A 497 100.34 5.91 18.53
C TYR A 497 101.49 5.02 19.02
N GLN A 498 101.22 3.74 19.28
CA GLN A 498 102.24 2.77 19.73
C GLN A 498 103.23 2.36 18.63
N HIS A 499 102.81 2.41 17.36
CA HIS A 499 103.58 1.94 16.22
C HIS A 499 103.56 2.94 15.06
N PRO A 500 104.11 4.16 15.22
CA PRO A 500 103.95 5.27 14.27
C PRO A 500 104.58 5.02 12.90
N GLN A 501 105.45 4.02 12.75
CA GLN A 501 106.17 3.68 11.52
C GLN A 501 105.78 2.31 10.94
N ALA A 502 104.77 1.63 11.50
CA ALA A 502 104.36 0.32 11.00
C ALA A 502 103.89 0.41 9.54
N LYS A 503 104.23 -0.58 8.72
CA LYS A 503 103.64 -0.66 7.38
C LYS A 503 102.15 -0.94 7.49
N ALA A 504 101.36 -0.55 6.49
CA ALA A 504 99.91 -0.64 6.55
C ALA A 504 99.41 -2.06 6.91
N GLY A 505 99.97 -3.11 6.30
CA GLY A 505 99.59 -4.50 6.60
C GLY A 505 100.00 -4.98 8.00
N GLU A 506 101.15 -4.52 8.50
CA GLU A 506 101.60 -4.82 9.87
C GLU A 506 100.67 -4.20 10.92
N LEU A 507 100.24 -2.96 10.67
CA LEU A 507 99.29 -2.27 11.53
C LEU A 507 97.91 -2.95 11.50
N LEU A 508 97.44 -3.37 10.32
CA LEU A 508 96.18 -4.12 10.21
C LEU A 508 96.26 -5.50 10.89
N HIS A 509 97.40 -6.19 10.86
CA HIS A 509 97.59 -7.43 11.63
C HIS A 509 97.49 -7.19 13.14
N LYS A 510 98.07 -6.10 13.64
CA LYS A 510 97.96 -5.71 15.05
C LYS A 510 96.53 -5.33 15.44
N LEU A 511 95.80 -4.66 14.53
CA LEU A 511 94.38 -4.35 14.72
C LEU A 511 93.56 -5.64 14.76
N HIS A 512 93.81 -6.57 13.84
CA HIS A 512 93.15 -7.86 13.77
C HIS A 512 93.30 -8.67 15.06
N THR A 513 94.53 -8.84 15.54
CA THR A 513 94.81 -9.59 16.77
C THR A 513 94.24 -8.92 18.01
N SER A 514 94.22 -7.58 18.05
CA SER A 514 93.64 -6.82 19.17
C SER A 514 92.12 -6.92 19.22
N LEU A 515 91.45 -6.73 18.09
CA LEU A 515 89.99 -6.84 18.01
C LEU A 515 89.51 -8.28 18.24
N GLN A 516 90.20 -9.29 17.70
CA GLN A 516 89.86 -10.68 18.00
C GLN A 516 90.00 -10.99 19.49
N ARG A 517 91.04 -10.48 20.17
CA ARG A 517 91.20 -10.68 21.60
C ARG A 517 90.07 -10.04 22.41
N GLN A 518 89.61 -8.87 21.98
CA GLN A 518 88.53 -8.12 22.64
C GLN A 518 87.14 -8.71 22.37
N LEU A 519 86.88 -9.21 21.15
CA LEU A 519 85.55 -9.65 20.71
C LEU A 519 85.32 -11.16 20.83
N GLN A 520 86.38 -11.97 20.76
CA GLN A 520 86.30 -13.43 20.70
C GLN A 520 86.80 -14.10 22.00
N ASN A 521 86.66 -13.40 23.12
CA ASN A 521 86.97 -13.95 24.43
C ASN A 521 85.90 -14.99 24.81
N PRO A 522 86.26 -16.28 25.05
CA PRO A 522 85.30 -17.36 25.25
C PRO A 522 84.33 -17.21 26.43
N GLN A 523 84.63 -16.30 27.37
CA GLN A 523 83.78 -16.01 28.53
C GLN A 523 82.74 -14.92 28.26
N ASP A 524 82.85 -14.20 27.14
CA ASP A 524 81.97 -13.08 26.80
C ASP A 524 80.79 -13.54 25.94
N VAL A 525 79.63 -12.91 26.13
CA VAL A 525 78.38 -13.21 25.38
C VAL A 525 78.54 -12.96 23.88
N LEU A 526 79.50 -12.13 23.49
CA LEU A 526 79.84 -11.83 22.10
C LEU A 526 80.68 -12.92 21.43
N ALA A 527 81.19 -13.90 22.18
CA ALA A 527 81.99 -15.01 21.63
C ALA A 527 81.19 -15.80 20.60
N GLY A 528 81.71 -15.87 19.37
CA GLY A 528 81.05 -16.57 18.27
C GLY A 528 80.11 -15.70 17.42
N PHE A 529 79.86 -14.44 17.79
CA PHE A 529 79.31 -13.47 16.84
C PHE A 529 80.43 -13.07 15.86
N ASP A 530 80.13 -13.13 14.55
CA ASP A 530 81.09 -12.82 13.48
C ASP A 530 81.19 -11.29 13.29
N ASN A 531 81.59 -10.59 14.34
CA ASN A 531 81.80 -9.14 14.36
C ASN A 531 83.24 -8.82 13.96
N GLY A 532 83.40 -7.89 13.03
CA GLY A 532 84.70 -7.42 12.57
C GLY A 532 84.55 -6.11 11.82
N LEU A 533 85.54 -5.81 10.98
CA LEU A 533 85.45 -4.72 10.03
C LEU A 533 86.22 -5.02 8.76
N ASP A 534 85.75 -4.44 7.67
CA ASP A 534 86.52 -4.27 6.46
C ASP A 534 87.18 -2.87 6.50
N ILE A 535 88.44 -2.76 6.10
CA ILE A 535 89.23 -1.54 6.24
C ILE A 535 90.22 -1.37 5.10
N ALA A 536 90.29 -0.15 4.59
CA ALA A 536 91.32 0.33 3.69
C ALA A 536 92.21 1.30 4.46
N LEU A 537 93.46 0.91 4.70
CA LEU A 537 94.41 1.73 5.46
C LEU A 537 95.59 2.11 4.58
N ALA A 538 95.88 3.40 4.55
CA ALA A 538 97.00 3.98 3.82
C ALA A 538 97.90 4.80 4.75
N TYR A 539 99.18 4.77 4.48
CA TYR A 539 100.20 5.53 5.19
C TYR A 539 101.14 6.19 4.20
N ARG A 540 101.39 7.49 4.38
CA ARG A 540 102.42 8.23 3.63
C ARG A 540 103.30 9.01 4.59
N THR A 541 104.58 9.11 4.29
CA THR A 541 105.49 10.00 5.02
C THR A 541 105.34 11.44 4.52
N TYR A 542 105.72 12.43 5.32
CA TYR A 542 105.65 13.84 4.90
C TYR A 542 106.60 14.17 3.74
N THR A 543 107.71 13.44 3.64
CA THR A 543 108.77 13.66 2.64
C THR A 543 108.80 12.61 1.54
N GLY A 544 107.93 11.59 1.58
CA GLY A 544 108.05 10.40 0.73
C GLY A 544 107.23 10.47 -0.54
N ASP A 545 107.82 9.94 -1.63
CA ASP A 545 107.17 9.70 -2.91
C ASP A 545 106.30 8.42 -2.94
N TYR A 546 106.13 7.74 -1.81
CA TYR A 546 105.48 6.43 -1.73
C TYR A 546 104.33 6.38 -0.73
N LEU A 547 103.30 5.63 -1.11
CA LEU A 547 102.14 5.28 -0.32
C LEU A 547 102.23 3.80 0.08
N SER A 548 102.16 3.53 1.38
CA SER A 548 102.00 2.19 1.93
C SER A 548 100.50 1.92 2.11
N PHE A 549 99.94 0.98 1.36
CA PHE A 549 98.51 0.64 1.41
C PHE A 549 98.30 -0.82 1.77
N ALA A 550 97.36 -1.10 2.66
CA ALA A 550 96.83 -2.44 2.88
C ALA A 550 95.32 -2.34 3.04
N GLY A 551 94.61 -3.19 2.31
CA GLY A 551 93.16 -3.35 2.43
C GLY A 551 92.83 -4.74 2.98
N ALA A 552 91.78 -4.81 3.78
CA ALA A 552 91.12 -6.02 4.23
C ALA A 552 89.62 -5.84 3.97
N GLY A 553 89.08 -6.47 2.93
CA GLY A 553 87.71 -6.26 2.45
C GLY A 553 87.53 -5.05 1.53
N LEU A 554 88.19 -3.92 1.84
CA LEU A 554 88.10 -2.68 1.07
C LEU A 554 89.27 -2.46 0.10
N ASP A 555 88.96 -1.84 -1.04
CA ASP A 555 89.91 -1.53 -2.11
C ASP A 555 90.37 -0.06 -2.05
N LEU A 556 91.56 0.23 -2.59
CA LEU A 556 91.99 1.60 -2.90
C LEU A 556 91.75 1.87 -4.38
N PHE A 557 91.06 2.97 -4.68
CA PHE A 557 90.94 3.51 -6.02
C PHE A 557 91.89 4.69 -6.17
N TYR A 558 92.64 4.75 -7.26
CA TYR A 558 93.49 5.91 -7.55
C TYR A 558 93.40 6.29 -9.02
N LEU A 559 93.66 7.56 -9.30
CA LEU A 559 93.73 8.07 -10.66
C LEU A 559 95.18 8.31 -11.06
N ASP A 560 95.51 7.92 -12.29
CA ASP A 560 96.79 8.30 -12.88
C ASP A 560 96.76 9.70 -13.52
N LYS A 561 97.91 10.15 -14.05
CA LYS A 561 98.02 11.43 -14.77
C LYS A 561 97.24 11.46 -16.08
N ASN A 562 96.85 10.31 -16.62
CA ASN A 562 96.07 10.18 -17.84
C ASN A 562 94.56 10.07 -17.55
N THR A 563 94.13 10.38 -16.33
CA THR A 563 92.73 10.32 -15.87
C THR A 563 92.11 8.93 -15.92
N GLN A 564 92.93 7.86 -15.92
CA GLN A 564 92.43 6.49 -15.82
C GLN A 564 92.30 6.08 -14.35
N VAL A 565 91.19 5.44 -14.01
CA VAL A 565 90.92 4.91 -12.66
C VAL A 565 91.51 3.51 -12.55
N HIS A 566 92.40 3.33 -11.58
CA HIS A 566 93.03 2.07 -11.22
C HIS A 566 92.55 1.61 -9.85
N THR A 567 92.55 0.30 -9.63
CA THR A 567 92.15 -0.29 -8.34
C THR A 567 93.27 -1.17 -7.81
N ILE A 568 93.69 -0.89 -6.58
CA ILE A 568 94.52 -1.78 -5.78
C ILE A 568 93.59 -2.59 -4.88
N LYS A 569 93.50 -3.88 -5.16
CA LYS A 569 92.58 -4.76 -4.44
C LYS A 569 93.06 -5.01 -3.02
N GLY A 570 92.14 -4.87 -2.06
CA GLY A 570 92.35 -5.35 -0.71
C GLY A 570 92.42 -6.87 -0.63
N SER A 571 92.95 -7.36 0.47
CA SER A 571 92.90 -8.77 0.84
C SER A 571 91.44 -9.17 1.11
N ARG A 572 91.04 -10.39 0.72
CA ARG A 572 89.61 -10.80 0.74
C ARG A 572 88.99 -10.97 2.12
N LYS A 573 89.79 -11.15 3.18
CA LYS A 573 89.28 -11.36 4.55
C LYS A 573 89.32 -10.05 5.32
N GLY A 574 88.27 -9.74 6.06
CA GLY A 574 88.23 -8.61 6.98
C GLY A 574 89.01 -8.84 8.28
N ILE A 575 89.06 -7.81 9.10
CA ILE A 575 89.77 -7.69 10.38
C ILE A 575 88.79 -8.01 11.53
N GLY A 576 89.28 -8.57 12.65
CA GLY A 576 88.47 -8.82 13.85
C GLY A 576 87.48 -10.00 13.80
N TYR A 577 87.00 -10.40 12.61
CA TYR A 577 86.05 -11.49 12.43
C TYR A 577 86.50 -12.82 13.06
N ALA A 578 85.56 -13.58 13.63
CA ALA A 578 85.82 -14.88 14.26
C ALA A 578 86.38 -15.90 13.27
N ARG A 579 85.91 -15.85 12.02
CA ARG A 579 86.33 -16.73 10.92
C ARG A 579 87.70 -16.38 10.33
N THR A 580 88.22 -15.19 10.57
CA THR A 580 89.53 -14.79 10.05
C THR A 580 90.63 -15.46 10.89
N PRO A 581 91.64 -16.14 10.30
CA PRO A 581 92.68 -16.80 11.08
C PRO A 581 93.49 -15.83 11.95
N LYS A 582 93.82 -16.20 13.19
CA LYS A 582 94.57 -15.35 14.13
C LYS A 582 95.88 -14.79 13.56
N ASP A 583 96.57 -15.56 12.73
CA ASP A 583 97.83 -15.19 12.07
C ASP A 583 97.59 -14.57 10.69
N TYR A 584 96.56 -13.73 10.55
CA TYR A 584 96.23 -13.08 9.29
C TYR A 584 97.07 -11.82 9.07
N HIS A 585 97.85 -11.80 7.99
CA HIS A 585 98.70 -10.66 7.59
C HIS A 585 98.20 -10.09 6.26
N PRO A 586 97.44 -8.98 6.26
CA PRO A 586 97.03 -8.29 5.04
C PRO A 586 98.24 -7.85 4.21
N GLN A 587 98.18 -8.04 2.90
CA GLN A 587 99.27 -7.68 2.00
C GLN A 587 99.48 -6.15 1.98
N THR A 588 100.71 -5.71 2.21
CA THR A 588 101.10 -4.31 2.00
C THR A 588 101.54 -4.09 0.56
N HIS A 589 100.96 -3.08 -0.08
CA HIS A 589 101.36 -2.54 -1.37
C HIS A 589 102.13 -1.24 -1.15
N ILE A 590 103.33 -1.15 -1.72
CA ILE A 590 104.12 0.09 -1.77
C ILE A 590 103.95 0.69 -3.16
N LEU A 591 103.34 1.87 -3.23
CA LEU A 591 102.92 2.50 -4.49
C LEU A 591 103.59 3.87 -4.63
N SER A 592 103.99 4.26 -5.84
CA SER A 592 104.56 5.59 -6.08
C SER A 592 103.45 6.64 -6.25
N LEU A 593 103.45 7.66 -5.40
CA LEU A 593 102.53 8.80 -5.44
C LEU A 593 102.70 9.65 -6.70
N GLN A 594 103.90 9.68 -7.30
CA GLN A 594 104.17 10.44 -8.54
C GLN A 594 103.35 9.97 -9.75
N LYS A 595 102.82 8.76 -9.69
CA LYS A 595 101.94 8.18 -10.72
C LYS A 595 100.46 8.44 -10.45
N MET A 596 100.13 9.11 -9.35
CA MET A 596 98.77 9.28 -8.84
C MET A 596 98.41 10.76 -8.76
N THR A 597 97.14 11.09 -9.00
CA THR A 597 96.62 12.46 -8.84
C THR A 597 95.56 12.52 -7.73
N HIS A 598 94.75 11.48 -7.62
CA HIS A 598 93.67 11.39 -6.65
C HIS A 598 93.60 9.99 -6.05
N LEU A 599 93.12 9.90 -4.82
CA LEU A 599 92.85 8.67 -4.08
C LEU A 599 91.39 8.65 -3.66
N ALA A 600 90.76 7.48 -3.69
CA ALA A 600 89.41 7.27 -3.20
C ALA A 600 89.27 5.93 -2.48
N PHE A 601 88.52 5.94 -1.39
CA PHE A 601 88.07 4.78 -0.64
C PHE A 601 86.55 4.81 -0.55
N CYS A 602 85.89 3.66 -0.66
CA CYS A 602 84.44 3.55 -0.47
C CYS A 602 84.11 2.31 0.37
N SER A 603 83.08 2.40 1.21
CA SER A 603 82.48 1.23 1.84
C SER A 603 81.67 0.40 0.84
N ASP A 604 81.23 -0.78 1.26
CA ASP A 604 80.39 -1.62 0.41
C ASP A 604 79.02 -0.99 0.13
N GLY A 605 78.53 -0.09 1.00
CA GLY A 605 77.24 0.59 0.82
C GLY A 605 77.12 1.32 -0.50
N ILE A 606 78.22 1.88 -1.04
CA ILE A 606 78.24 2.48 -2.39
C ILE A 606 78.12 1.41 -3.48
N LEU A 607 78.84 0.30 -3.32
CA LEU A 607 78.91 -0.77 -4.31
C LEU A 607 77.61 -1.58 -4.35
N ASP A 608 77.00 -1.79 -3.20
CA ASP A 608 75.82 -2.64 -3.02
C ASP A 608 74.51 -1.85 -3.08
N GLN A 609 74.58 -0.51 -3.15
CA GLN A 609 73.42 0.34 -3.34
C GLN A 609 72.62 -0.08 -4.57
N ALA A 610 71.42 -0.60 -4.33
CA ALA A 610 70.50 -0.97 -5.39
C ALA A 610 70.04 0.27 -6.16
N GLY A 611 70.01 0.14 -7.48
CA GLY A 611 69.61 1.21 -8.37
C GLY A 611 69.48 0.78 -9.83
N GLY A 612 69.26 1.78 -10.68
CA GLY A 612 69.01 1.63 -12.10
C GLY A 612 67.71 0.87 -12.40
N GLU A 613 67.50 0.55 -13.68
CA GLU A 613 66.27 -0.12 -14.14
C GLU A 613 66.12 -1.56 -13.59
N LYS A 614 67.25 -2.21 -13.30
CA LYS A 614 67.29 -3.63 -12.87
C LYS A 614 67.37 -3.82 -11.35
N GLY A 615 67.58 -2.75 -10.57
CA GLY A 615 67.71 -2.84 -9.11
C GLY A 615 68.97 -3.55 -8.61
N PHE A 616 70.01 -3.65 -9.45
CA PHE A 616 71.30 -4.24 -9.06
C PHE A 616 72.14 -3.22 -8.27
N GLY A 617 73.12 -3.74 -7.51
CA GLY A 617 74.15 -2.89 -6.91
C GLY A 617 74.94 -2.13 -7.98
N LEU A 618 75.42 -0.93 -7.65
CA LEU A 618 76.28 -0.13 -8.54
C LEU A 618 77.51 -0.92 -8.99
N GLY A 619 78.08 -1.69 -8.05
CA GLY A 619 79.22 -2.56 -8.24
C GLY A 619 80.53 -1.81 -8.51
N ARG A 620 81.65 -2.53 -8.46
CA ARG A 620 82.99 -1.93 -8.63
C ARG A 620 83.18 -1.24 -9.99
N LYS A 621 82.64 -1.82 -11.07
CA LYS A 621 82.73 -1.23 -12.41
C LYS A 621 81.90 0.05 -12.54
N GLY A 622 80.69 0.07 -11.96
CA GLY A 622 79.83 1.25 -11.95
C GLY A 622 80.46 2.37 -11.12
N TRP A 623 81.04 2.04 -9.97
CA TRP A 623 81.79 2.98 -9.15
C TRP A 623 83.02 3.57 -9.86
N GLN A 624 83.84 2.75 -10.51
CA GLN A 624 84.98 3.22 -11.31
C GLN A 624 84.53 4.16 -12.44
N ALA A 625 83.45 3.82 -13.14
CA ALA A 625 82.89 4.66 -14.19
C ALA A 625 82.35 5.99 -13.64
N LEU A 626 81.70 5.95 -12.48
CA LEU A 626 81.22 7.14 -11.80
C LEU A 626 82.37 8.06 -11.38
N LEU A 627 83.40 7.52 -10.72
CA LEU A 627 84.61 8.27 -10.37
C LEU A 627 85.28 8.87 -11.61
N ALA A 628 85.48 8.09 -12.67
CA ALA A 628 86.07 8.60 -13.91
C ALA A 628 85.24 9.73 -14.54
N ARG A 629 83.91 9.64 -14.47
CA ARG A 629 82.99 10.65 -14.99
C ARG A 629 83.03 11.93 -14.17
N LEU A 630 82.82 11.83 -12.85
CA LEU A 630 82.80 12.96 -11.94
C LEU A 630 84.09 13.79 -12.10
N LEU A 631 85.22 13.13 -12.33
CA LEU A 631 86.51 13.80 -12.43
C LEU A 631 86.78 14.47 -13.78
N LYS A 632 86.14 14.02 -14.87
CA LYS A 632 86.10 14.78 -16.13
C LYS A 632 85.26 16.05 -16.00
N GLU A 633 84.22 16.00 -15.19
CA GLU A 633 83.32 17.13 -14.93
C GLU A 633 83.93 18.13 -13.91
N ASN A 634 85.04 17.76 -13.25
CA ASN A 634 85.87 18.54 -12.32
C ASN A 634 85.05 19.35 -11.27
N PRO A 635 84.24 18.68 -10.43
CA PRO A 635 83.36 19.33 -9.49
C PRO A 635 84.15 20.03 -8.39
N GLN A 636 83.77 21.28 -8.10
CA GLN A 636 84.26 22.01 -6.92
C GLN A 636 83.89 21.28 -5.60
N ALA A 637 82.82 20.48 -5.61
CA ALA A 637 82.34 19.68 -4.48
C ALA A 637 82.11 18.20 -4.88
N PRO A 638 83.17 17.36 -4.90
CA PRO A 638 83.06 15.94 -5.23
C PRO A 638 82.07 15.17 -4.35
N GLU A 639 81.97 15.51 -3.06
CA GLU A 639 81.02 14.90 -2.11
C GLU A 639 79.57 15.01 -2.58
N GLN A 640 79.11 16.24 -2.85
CA GLN A 640 77.75 16.51 -3.34
C GLN A 640 77.50 15.81 -4.68
N ALA A 641 78.48 15.83 -5.58
CA ALA A 641 78.35 15.20 -6.88
C ALA A 641 78.24 13.66 -6.80
N ILE A 642 78.95 13.02 -5.86
CA ILE A 642 78.80 11.60 -5.54
C ILE A 642 77.41 11.33 -4.95
N GLN A 643 76.97 12.15 -3.99
CA GLN A 643 75.66 12.01 -3.37
C GLN A 643 74.52 12.13 -4.39
N ASP A 644 74.56 13.14 -5.25
CA ASP A 644 73.56 13.36 -6.30
C ASP A 644 73.55 12.20 -7.31
N ALA A 645 74.73 11.70 -7.69
CA ALA A 645 74.84 10.55 -8.59
C ALA A 645 74.29 9.27 -7.95
N LEU A 646 74.49 9.06 -6.64
CA LEU A 646 73.90 7.94 -5.90
C LEU A 646 72.39 8.08 -5.76
N LEU A 647 71.87 9.28 -5.49
CA LEU A 647 70.43 9.55 -5.49
C LEU A 647 69.81 9.28 -6.86
N GLN A 648 70.48 9.70 -7.93
CA GLN A 648 70.06 9.41 -9.29
C GLN A 648 70.08 7.90 -9.58
N TRP A 649 71.14 7.19 -9.17
CA TRP A 649 71.24 5.74 -9.31
C TRP A 649 70.09 5.02 -8.57
N ARG A 650 69.74 5.48 -7.37
CA ARG A 650 68.62 4.93 -6.58
C ARG A 650 67.26 5.12 -7.25
N CYS A 651 67.11 6.06 -8.17
CA CYS A 651 65.86 6.27 -8.90
C CYS A 651 65.73 5.30 -10.07
N SER A 652 64.62 4.58 -10.13
CA SER A 652 64.22 3.80 -11.32
C SER A 652 63.15 4.56 -12.10
N SER A 653 63.26 4.52 -13.43
CA SER A 653 62.23 5.02 -14.36
C SER A 653 60.89 4.29 -14.24
N LEU A 654 60.88 3.07 -13.64
CA LEU A 654 59.71 2.19 -13.54
C LEU A 654 58.90 2.35 -12.25
N THR A 655 59.54 2.60 -11.10
CA THR A 655 58.88 2.47 -9.78
C THR A 655 58.42 3.79 -9.16
N LYS A 656 58.80 4.96 -9.72
CA LYS A 656 58.57 6.32 -9.16
C LYS A 656 59.00 6.53 -7.69
N ILE A 657 59.54 5.52 -7.03
CA ILE A 657 60.01 5.49 -5.65
C ILE A 657 61.48 5.08 -5.70
N PRO A 658 62.41 5.86 -5.11
CA PRO A 658 63.82 5.51 -5.05
C PRO A 658 64.04 4.23 -4.23
N TYR A 659 64.99 3.39 -4.64
CA TYR A 659 65.40 2.26 -3.81
C TYR A 659 65.91 2.75 -2.44
N PRO A 660 65.55 2.05 -1.34
CA PRO A 660 66.04 2.40 -0.01
C PRO A 660 67.56 2.23 0.05
N GLN A 661 68.18 2.96 0.98
CA GLN A 661 69.57 2.76 1.30
C GLN A 661 69.75 1.38 1.95
N ARG A 662 70.67 0.57 1.43
CA ARG A 662 70.85 -0.82 1.87
C ARG A 662 71.76 -0.94 3.08
N ASP A 663 72.82 -0.15 3.08
CA ASP A 663 73.84 -0.13 4.13
C ASP A 663 74.36 1.30 4.38
N ASP A 664 75.23 1.48 5.37
CA ASP A 664 75.94 2.72 5.59
C ASP A 664 76.80 3.09 4.37
N ILE A 665 76.78 4.37 3.97
CA ILE A 665 77.48 4.84 2.77
C ILE A 665 78.57 5.81 3.17
N SER A 666 79.82 5.42 2.88
CA SER A 666 80.99 6.24 3.16
C SER A 666 81.93 6.32 1.98
N CYS A 667 82.46 7.51 1.73
CA CYS A 667 83.50 7.71 0.72
C CYS A 667 84.51 8.75 1.18
N VAL A 668 85.79 8.41 1.10
CA VAL A 668 86.89 9.37 1.29
C VAL A 668 87.50 9.63 -0.08
N TYR A 669 87.47 10.88 -0.51
CA TYR A 669 88.05 11.33 -1.78
C TYR A 669 89.11 12.40 -1.52
N LEU A 670 90.31 12.19 -2.07
CA LEU A 670 91.49 13.00 -1.77
C LEU A 670 92.22 13.37 -3.06
N LYS A 671 92.65 14.63 -3.17
CA LYS A 671 93.57 15.11 -4.20
C LYS A 671 94.98 15.26 -3.62
N LEU A 672 95.96 14.66 -4.29
CA LEU A 672 97.37 14.81 -3.93
C LEU A 672 97.89 16.19 -4.37
N HIS A 673 98.95 16.68 -3.71
CA HIS A 673 99.59 17.96 -4.03
C HIS A 673 100.31 17.94 -5.38
#